data_AF-A0A973SP73-F1
#
_entry.id   AF-A0A973SP73-F1
#
_cell.length_a   1.000
_cell.length_b   1.000
_cell.length_c   1.000
_cell.angle_alpha   90.00
_cell.angle_beta   90.00
_cell.angle_gamma   90.00
#
_symmetry.space_group_name_H-M   'P 1'
#
loop_
_entity.id
_entity.type
_entity.pdbx_description
1 polymer ?
#
loop_
_entity_poly.entity_id
_entity_poly.type
_entity_poly.pdbx_seq_one_letter_code
_entity_poly.pdbx_strand_id
1 'polypeptide(L)'
;VYGGGNATDGNPSTYWESANNAFPQWIQVDLGSAVSVNELVLKLPSVWESRTQTLSVQGSTDGSTFATLSASAARTFNPAATITFTAATARYVRLTVTANTGWPAGQLSEFEVYGPGTGDTQPPTAPGNLAHTEPASGQIKLTWTAATDNVGVTGYDVYANNTLRGSVAGNVLTYTDNQPGSATVSYYVKAKDAAGNQSPASNTVTRTGSGGGGSNLAAGKPVTASSFVHTYVAANANDNNVTTYWEGAGGSYPNTLTVQLGANADVSSIVVRLDPATVWSTRTQTFQVLGREQGASGFTNLVSSASYTFNPATGNTVTVPVSARVADVRLSFTANTGAPAGQVAELQVMGVAAPNPDLTVTSVSWSPQSPVETDAVTLSAVVKNAGSAPAPASTLAFSLGTAKAGTANVGTLAAGASTTVSANIGTRDAGSYPVTAKADDPGAVVEQDETNNSFTGASPLVVKQVDSSDLVASPVSWTPGNPANGSTVTFAVAIKNQGTVASASGAHAITLTVANESGTVVKTLTGSHTGVIAAGATTSPVTLGTWTAANGRYTVKTVIANDANELPVKQANNTSSRPLFVGRGANMPYDTYEAEDGVIGGGALVAGPSRDVGTIAGEASGRRAVTLNTTGAYVEWTTKADTNTLVTRFSIPDGTNSTLNVYVNGAFHKAIDLTSKYAWLYGPEASPNNSPGSGAPRHIYDEANVML
;
A
#
# COMPACT_ATOMS: atom_id res chain seq x y z
N VAL A 1 -66.20 27.40 10.97
CA VAL A 1 -66.25 26.00 11.43
C VAL A 1 -66.24 25.05 10.24
N TYR A 2 -67.00 25.33 9.18
CA TYR A 2 -67.05 24.50 7.94
C TYR A 2 -66.29 25.13 6.77
N GLY A 3 -64.97 25.34 6.94
CA GLY A 3 -64.13 26.00 5.94
C GLY A 3 -63.77 25.09 4.76
N GLY A 4 -63.32 25.68 3.64
CA GLY A 4 -62.98 24.91 2.42
C GLY A 4 -61.89 23.86 2.63
N GLY A 5 -60.97 24.07 3.57
CA GLY A 5 -59.91 23.10 3.91
C GLY A 5 -60.44 21.78 4.49
N ASN A 6 -61.67 21.76 5.01
CA ASN A 6 -62.31 20.53 5.51
C ASN A 6 -62.72 19.58 4.38
N ALA A 7 -62.70 20.01 3.11
CA ALA A 7 -63.04 19.14 1.98
C ALA A 7 -61.81 18.39 1.44
N THR A 8 -60.64 18.53 2.05
CA THR A 8 -59.39 17.89 1.62
C THR A 8 -58.53 17.46 2.82
N ASP A 9 -59.12 17.33 4.00
CA ASP A 9 -58.39 17.01 5.24
C ASP A 9 -58.33 15.50 5.54
N GLY A 10 -58.99 14.67 4.72
CA GLY A 10 -59.05 13.22 4.90
C GLY A 10 -59.92 12.77 6.07
N ASN A 11 -60.67 13.68 6.70
CA ASN A 11 -61.53 13.38 7.83
C ASN A 11 -63.02 13.38 7.42
N PRO A 12 -63.68 12.21 7.34
CA PRO A 12 -65.06 12.12 6.90
C PRO A 12 -66.08 12.72 7.90
N SER A 13 -65.64 13.19 9.07
CA SER A 13 -66.50 13.81 10.08
C SER A 13 -66.52 15.34 10.01
N THR A 14 -65.59 15.95 9.26
CA THR A 14 -65.56 17.38 8.97
C THR A 14 -66.14 17.64 7.57
N TYR A 15 -66.61 18.86 7.33
CA TYR A 15 -67.13 19.23 6.02
C TYR A 15 -66.98 20.72 5.74
N TRP A 16 -66.92 21.05 4.46
CA TRP A 16 -67.17 22.38 3.93
C TRP A 16 -68.66 22.59 3.74
N GLU A 17 -69.14 23.78 4.07
CA GLU A 17 -70.51 24.24 3.77
C GLU A 17 -70.45 25.67 3.20
N SER A 18 -71.15 25.89 2.10
CA SER A 18 -71.31 27.23 1.51
C SER A 18 -72.33 28.09 2.26
N ALA A 19 -72.46 29.37 1.89
CA ALA A 19 -73.52 30.21 2.44
C ALA A 19 -74.93 29.65 2.13
N ASN A 20 -75.81 29.64 3.13
CA ASN A 20 -77.19 29.14 3.01
C ASN A 20 -78.03 30.02 2.07
N ASN A 21 -78.87 29.39 1.26
CA ASN A 21 -79.80 30.00 0.30
C ASN A 21 -79.12 30.92 -0.73
N ALA A 22 -77.84 30.68 -1.04
CA ALA A 22 -77.02 31.56 -1.86
C ALA A 22 -76.45 30.89 -3.13
N PHE A 23 -77.09 29.83 -3.63
CA PHE A 23 -76.65 29.19 -4.88
C PHE A 23 -76.64 30.20 -6.07
N PRO A 24 -75.69 30.10 -7.02
CA PRO A 24 -74.61 29.11 -7.08
C PRO A 24 -73.47 29.40 -6.08
N GLN A 25 -72.86 28.34 -5.58
CA GLN A 25 -71.71 28.39 -4.69
C GLN A 25 -70.58 27.54 -5.26
N TRP A 26 -69.33 27.86 -4.94
CA TRP A 26 -68.19 27.15 -5.50
C TRP A 26 -67.14 26.80 -4.45
N ILE A 27 -66.42 25.71 -4.73
CA ILE A 27 -65.21 25.29 -4.01
C ILE A 27 -64.15 24.89 -5.04
N GLN A 28 -62.89 25.12 -4.73
CA GLN A 28 -61.76 24.87 -5.63
C GLN A 28 -60.60 24.23 -4.89
N VAL A 29 -59.91 23.31 -5.55
CA VAL A 29 -58.63 22.75 -5.14
C VAL A 29 -57.53 23.26 -6.09
N ASP A 30 -56.39 23.68 -5.54
CA ASP A 30 -55.13 23.90 -6.28
C ASP A 30 -54.26 22.65 -6.11
N LEU A 31 -53.94 21.99 -7.23
CA LEU A 31 -53.12 20.78 -7.28
C LEU A 31 -51.61 21.08 -7.16
N GLY A 32 -51.22 22.35 -7.11
CA GLY A 32 -49.83 22.82 -7.02
C GLY A 32 -49.12 22.91 -8.37
N SER A 33 -49.48 22.06 -9.34
CA SER A 33 -48.99 22.09 -10.73
C SER A 33 -50.09 21.67 -11.71
N ALA A 34 -49.88 21.96 -13.01
CA ALA A 34 -50.81 21.55 -14.06
C ALA A 34 -50.62 20.06 -14.36
N VAL A 35 -51.65 19.25 -14.11
CA VAL A 35 -51.64 17.79 -14.28
C VAL A 35 -52.88 17.33 -15.04
N SER A 36 -52.82 16.14 -15.65
CA SER A 36 -53.99 15.56 -16.34
C SER A 36 -55.00 15.02 -15.32
N VAL A 37 -56.26 15.45 -15.40
CA VAL A 37 -57.37 15.05 -14.52
C VAL A 37 -58.52 14.50 -15.35
N ASN A 38 -59.19 13.46 -14.89
CA ASN A 38 -60.33 12.85 -15.59
C ASN A 38 -61.43 12.30 -14.66
N GLU A 39 -61.21 12.29 -13.35
CA GLU A 39 -62.16 11.74 -12.38
C GLU A 39 -62.13 12.53 -11.08
N LEU A 40 -63.31 12.74 -10.48
CA LEU A 40 -63.48 13.24 -9.13
C LEU A 40 -64.27 12.24 -8.29
N VAL A 41 -63.88 12.10 -7.02
CA VAL A 41 -64.70 11.43 -6.00
C VAL A 41 -65.06 12.47 -4.93
N LEU A 42 -66.35 12.75 -4.83
CA LEU A 42 -66.89 13.75 -3.92
C LEU A 42 -67.67 13.05 -2.81
N LYS A 43 -67.42 13.39 -1.54
CA LYS A 43 -68.03 12.68 -0.40
C LYS A 43 -68.80 13.63 0.51
N LEU A 44 -69.79 13.07 1.20
CA LEU A 44 -70.46 13.66 2.35
C LEU A 44 -70.11 12.84 3.61
N PRO A 45 -70.29 13.39 4.82
CA PRO A 45 -70.14 12.63 6.04
C PRO A 45 -70.96 11.33 6.01
N SER A 46 -70.35 10.22 6.40
CA SER A 46 -70.89 8.87 6.18
C SER A 46 -72.20 8.58 6.92
N VAL A 47 -72.53 9.37 7.95
CA VAL A 47 -73.76 9.27 8.74
C VAL A 47 -74.92 10.10 8.17
N TRP A 48 -74.69 10.89 7.11
CA TRP A 48 -75.71 11.71 6.48
C TRP A 48 -76.61 10.88 5.56
N GLU A 49 -77.87 11.30 5.45
CA GLU A 49 -78.82 10.72 4.52
C GLU A 49 -78.41 10.97 3.06
N SER A 50 -78.78 10.05 2.18
CA SER A 50 -78.54 10.22 0.75
C SER A 50 -79.26 11.45 0.23
N ARG A 51 -78.53 12.28 -0.53
CA ARG A 51 -79.04 13.54 -1.09
C ARG A 51 -78.45 13.78 -2.46
N THR A 52 -79.08 14.65 -3.23
CA THR A 52 -78.63 15.01 -4.58
C THR A 52 -78.14 16.45 -4.59
N GLN A 53 -76.94 16.67 -5.11
CA GLN A 53 -76.43 18.01 -5.40
C GLN A 53 -76.29 18.21 -6.91
N THR A 54 -76.77 19.33 -7.43
CA THR A 54 -76.61 19.70 -8.84
C THR A 54 -75.33 20.52 -8.97
N LEU A 55 -74.36 20.02 -9.74
CA LEU A 55 -73.05 20.67 -9.85
C LEU A 55 -72.39 20.47 -11.22
N SER A 56 -71.51 21.40 -11.59
CA SER A 56 -70.57 21.29 -12.73
C SER A 56 -69.13 21.22 -12.26
N VAL A 57 -68.26 20.60 -13.06
CA VAL A 57 -66.80 20.54 -12.84
C VAL A 57 -66.10 21.44 -13.85
N GLN A 58 -65.19 22.27 -13.37
CA GLN A 58 -64.40 23.19 -14.19
C GLN A 58 -62.90 23.03 -13.90
N GLY A 59 -62.06 23.27 -14.89
CA GLY A 59 -60.61 23.17 -14.82
C GLY A 59 -59.92 24.43 -15.34
N SER A 60 -58.79 24.78 -14.75
CA SER A 60 -57.94 25.91 -15.16
C SER A 60 -56.47 25.61 -14.90
N THR A 61 -55.57 26.13 -15.75
CA THR A 61 -54.12 26.09 -15.52
C THR A 61 -53.60 27.35 -14.83
N ASP A 62 -54.34 28.46 -14.88
CA ASP A 62 -53.92 29.78 -14.40
C ASP A 62 -54.73 30.29 -13.18
N GLY A 63 -55.85 29.63 -12.85
CA GLY A 63 -56.70 29.95 -11.70
C GLY A 63 -57.68 31.10 -11.95
N SER A 64 -57.72 31.64 -13.17
CA SER A 64 -58.56 32.76 -13.60
C SER A 64 -59.51 32.41 -14.74
N THR A 65 -59.06 31.64 -15.74
CA THR A 65 -59.84 31.21 -16.89
C THR A 65 -60.23 29.74 -16.73
N PHE A 66 -61.53 29.45 -16.64
CA PHE A 66 -62.04 28.09 -16.39
C PHE A 66 -62.76 27.52 -17.61
N ALA A 67 -62.37 26.31 -18.00
CA ALA A 67 -63.07 25.48 -18.98
C ALA A 67 -63.99 24.50 -18.25
N THR A 68 -65.18 24.23 -18.81
CA THR A 68 -66.10 23.22 -18.26
C THR A 68 -65.59 21.83 -18.63
N LEU A 69 -65.28 21.00 -17.61
CA LEU A 69 -64.83 19.62 -17.77
C LEU A 69 -66.01 18.63 -17.70
N SER A 70 -66.96 18.88 -16.81
CA SER A 70 -68.27 18.20 -16.78
C SER A 70 -69.36 19.25 -16.67
N ALA A 71 -70.32 19.21 -17.59
CA ALA A 71 -71.51 20.05 -17.54
C ALA A 71 -72.30 19.86 -16.22
N SER A 72 -73.12 20.86 -15.88
CA SER A 72 -73.94 20.83 -14.67
C SER A 72 -74.95 19.68 -14.74
N ALA A 73 -74.95 18.83 -13.72
CA ALA A 73 -75.86 17.69 -13.62
C ALA A 73 -76.19 17.40 -12.15
N ALA A 74 -77.38 16.84 -11.91
CA ALA A 74 -77.78 16.33 -10.61
C ALA A 74 -76.97 15.06 -10.29
N ARG A 75 -76.24 15.05 -9.18
CA ARG A 75 -75.40 13.93 -8.71
C ARG A 75 -75.92 13.44 -7.36
N THR A 76 -76.28 12.17 -7.28
CA THR A 76 -76.73 11.54 -6.03
C THR A 76 -75.52 11.12 -5.21
N PHE A 77 -75.47 11.57 -3.95
CA PHE A 77 -74.46 11.22 -2.96
C PHE A 77 -75.04 10.15 -2.02
N ASN A 78 -74.36 9.02 -1.93
CA ASN A 78 -74.72 7.95 -0.97
C ASN A 78 -73.48 7.15 -0.48
N PRO A 79 -72.72 7.66 0.50
CA PRO A 79 -72.54 9.08 0.83
C PRO A 79 -71.59 9.79 -0.16
N ALA A 80 -71.09 9.08 -1.19
CA ALA A 80 -70.19 9.61 -2.21
C ALA A 80 -70.83 9.66 -3.60
N ALA A 81 -70.26 10.47 -4.48
CA ALA A 81 -70.55 10.53 -5.90
C ALA A 81 -69.24 10.60 -6.71
N THR A 82 -69.10 9.72 -7.69
CA THR A 82 -67.97 9.73 -8.64
C THR A 82 -68.39 10.43 -9.92
N ILE A 83 -67.53 11.31 -10.43
CA ILE A 83 -67.75 12.07 -11.66
C ILE A 83 -66.55 11.87 -12.57
N THR A 84 -66.78 11.23 -13.72
CA THR A 84 -65.77 11.07 -14.77
C THR A 84 -66.02 12.04 -15.91
N PHE A 85 -64.96 12.46 -16.58
CA PHE A 85 -64.98 13.34 -17.75
C PHE A 85 -63.76 13.06 -18.64
N THR A 86 -63.77 13.60 -19.87
CA THR A 86 -62.62 13.50 -20.77
C THR A 86 -61.39 14.13 -20.12
N ALA A 87 -60.26 13.43 -20.14
CA ALA A 87 -59.03 13.89 -19.52
C ALA A 87 -58.63 15.29 -20.01
N ALA A 88 -58.29 16.17 -19.09
CA ALA A 88 -57.87 17.54 -19.37
C ALA A 88 -56.75 17.96 -18.44
N THR A 89 -55.83 18.80 -18.93
CA THR A 89 -54.78 19.39 -18.10
C THR A 89 -55.34 20.52 -17.25
N ALA A 90 -55.26 20.40 -15.93
CA ALA A 90 -55.69 21.43 -14.98
C ALA A 90 -54.73 21.50 -13.78
N ARG A 91 -54.54 22.72 -13.25
CA ARG A 91 -53.94 22.96 -11.93
C ARG A 91 -55.01 23.24 -10.89
N TYR A 92 -56.03 24.00 -11.27
CA TYR A 92 -57.14 24.36 -10.41
C TYR A 92 -58.39 23.61 -10.88
N VAL A 93 -59.01 22.84 -9.98
CA VAL A 93 -60.28 22.16 -10.25
C VAL A 93 -61.36 22.77 -9.36
N ARG A 94 -62.43 23.25 -9.98
CA ARG A 94 -63.52 23.99 -9.32
C ARG A 94 -64.85 23.29 -9.52
N LEU A 95 -65.60 23.13 -8.43
CA LEU A 95 -66.99 22.72 -8.44
C LEU A 95 -67.88 23.96 -8.33
N THR A 96 -68.95 24.00 -9.11
CA THR A 96 -70.02 24.99 -8.94
C THR A 96 -71.32 24.26 -8.65
N VAL A 97 -71.84 24.43 -7.45
CA VAL A 97 -73.06 23.80 -6.94
C VAL A 97 -74.22 24.77 -7.06
N THR A 98 -75.32 24.33 -7.67
CA THR A 98 -76.51 25.15 -7.96
C THR A 98 -77.76 24.69 -7.20
N ALA A 99 -77.77 23.47 -6.66
CA ALA A 99 -78.86 22.96 -5.84
C ALA A 99 -78.38 21.80 -4.94
N ASN A 100 -79.05 21.59 -3.80
CA ASN A 100 -78.86 20.46 -2.90
C ASN A 100 -80.22 20.10 -2.27
N THR A 101 -80.61 18.81 -2.29
CA THR A 101 -81.91 18.35 -1.79
C THR A 101 -81.97 18.16 -0.27
N GLY A 102 -80.83 18.07 0.42
CA GLY A 102 -80.77 17.82 1.88
C GLY A 102 -80.59 19.08 2.73
N TRP A 103 -80.02 20.14 2.16
CA TRP A 103 -79.73 21.41 2.87
C TRP A 103 -79.60 22.56 1.88
N PRO A 104 -79.95 23.82 2.21
CA PRO A 104 -79.87 24.94 1.26
C PRO A 104 -78.45 25.50 1.06
N ALA A 105 -77.42 24.64 1.02
CA ALA A 105 -76.02 25.00 0.75
C ALA A 105 -75.28 23.86 0.03
N GLY A 106 -74.17 24.18 -0.64
CA GLY A 106 -73.23 23.17 -1.13
C GLY A 106 -72.44 22.60 0.03
N GLN A 107 -72.30 21.28 0.08
CA GLN A 107 -71.64 20.59 1.19
C GLN A 107 -70.75 19.46 0.69
N LEU A 108 -69.54 19.33 1.25
CA LEU A 108 -68.61 18.23 0.95
C LEU A 108 -67.73 17.92 2.16
N SER A 109 -67.57 16.65 2.50
CA SER A 109 -66.52 16.19 3.43
C SER A 109 -65.21 15.90 2.71
N GLU A 110 -65.25 15.43 1.46
CA GLU A 110 -64.04 15.22 0.66
C GLU A 110 -64.25 15.62 -0.80
N PHE A 111 -63.19 16.16 -1.40
CA PHE A 111 -63.06 16.56 -2.79
C PHE A 111 -61.76 15.96 -3.34
N GLU A 112 -61.84 14.69 -3.75
CA GLU A 112 -60.72 13.94 -4.29
C GLU A 112 -60.64 14.12 -5.82
N VAL A 113 -59.44 14.40 -6.33
CA VAL A 113 -59.16 14.62 -7.75
C VAL A 113 -58.21 13.54 -8.26
N TYR A 114 -58.58 12.86 -9.34
CA TYR A 114 -57.82 11.79 -9.96
C TYR A 114 -57.52 12.08 -11.43
N GLY A 115 -56.36 11.61 -11.89
CA GLY A 115 -55.94 11.61 -13.29
C GLY A 115 -56.13 10.26 -13.97
N PRO A 116 -56.08 10.21 -15.32
CA PRO A 116 -56.16 8.95 -16.04
C PRO A 116 -55.04 8.04 -15.56
N GLY A 117 -55.36 6.79 -15.25
CA GLY A 117 -54.45 5.80 -14.66
C GLY A 117 -53.25 5.37 -15.52
N THR A 118 -52.81 6.19 -16.47
CA THR A 118 -51.69 5.96 -17.39
C THR A 118 -51.04 7.27 -17.85
N GLY A 119 -50.68 8.18 -16.93
CA GLY A 119 -49.66 9.18 -17.26
C GLY A 119 -48.38 8.42 -17.64
N ASP A 120 -47.75 8.77 -18.77
CA ASP A 120 -46.47 8.15 -19.12
C ASP A 120 -45.45 8.48 -18.04
N THR A 121 -45.03 7.47 -17.28
CA THR A 121 -44.06 7.60 -16.19
C THR A 121 -42.69 7.08 -16.57
N GLN A 122 -42.54 6.51 -17.76
CA GLN A 122 -41.28 5.94 -18.18
C GLN A 122 -40.44 7.03 -18.83
N PRO A 123 -39.26 7.37 -18.28
CA PRO A 123 -38.38 8.33 -18.92
C PRO A 123 -37.74 7.71 -20.18
N PRO A 124 -37.38 8.53 -21.17
CA PRO A 124 -36.58 8.08 -22.30
C PRO A 124 -35.25 7.44 -21.87
N THR A 125 -34.68 6.61 -22.73
CA THR A 125 -33.31 6.10 -22.52
C THR A 125 -32.28 7.23 -22.59
N ALA A 126 -31.10 7.03 -22.00
CA ALA A 126 -30.00 7.98 -22.16
C ALA A 126 -29.58 8.09 -23.66
N PRO A 127 -29.30 9.29 -24.18
CA PRO A 127 -28.66 9.43 -25.49
C PRO A 127 -27.30 8.73 -25.50
N GLY A 128 -26.99 7.96 -26.55
CA GLY A 128 -25.72 7.22 -26.67
C GLY A 128 -24.67 7.96 -27.48
N ASN A 129 -23.41 7.53 -27.39
CA ASN A 129 -22.32 7.95 -28.28
C ASN A 129 -22.16 9.47 -28.43
N LEU A 130 -22.31 10.22 -27.33
CA LEU A 130 -22.00 11.65 -27.37
C LEU A 130 -20.53 11.84 -27.74
N ALA A 131 -20.28 12.65 -28.75
CA ALA A 131 -18.97 13.01 -29.27
C ALA A 131 -18.93 14.50 -29.62
N HIS A 132 -17.72 15.05 -29.77
CA HIS A 132 -17.55 16.43 -30.24
C HIS A 132 -16.48 16.53 -31.32
N THR A 133 -16.59 17.60 -32.12
CA THR A 133 -15.60 18.04 -33.12
C THR A 133 -15.45 19.56 -33.02
N GLU A 134 -14.35 20.10 -33.54
CA GLU A 134 -14.09 21.55 -33.54
C GLU A 134 -14.04 22.09 -34.98
N PRO A 135 -15.19 22.45 -35.58
CA PRO A 135 -15.26 22.86 -36.98
C PRO A 135 -14.60 24.22 -37.25
N ALA A 136 -14.42 25.05 -36.22
CA ALA A 136 -13.73 26.34 -36.27
C ALA A 136 -13.23 26.73 -34.87
N SER A 137 -12.28 27.66 -34.79
CA SER A 137 -11.77 28.17 -33.51
C SER A 137 -12.91 28.66 -32.61
N GLY A 138 -12.98 28.11 -31.39
CA GLY A 138 -14.01 28.45 -30.40
C GLY A 138 -15.40 27.88 -30.67
N GLN A 139 -15.55 26.92 -31.60
CA GLN A 139 -16.79 26.20 -31.84
C GLN A 139 -16.64 24.71 -31.48
N ILE A 140 -17.61 24.18 -30.73
CA ILE A 140 -17.66 22.78 -30.31
C ILE A 140 -18.96 22.19 -30.85
N LYS A 141 -18.87 21.37 -31.89
CA LYS A 141 -20.01 20.68 -32.48
C LYS A 141 -20.17 19.31 -31.85
N LEU A 142 -21.24 19.14 -31.10
CA LEU A 142 -21.69 17.91 -30.46
C LEU A 142 -22.55 17.08 -31.39
N THR A 143 -22.41 15.76 -31.31
CA THR A 143 -23.25 14.77 -32.00
C THR A 143 -23.53 13.61 -31.06
N TRP A 144 -24.74 13.03 -31.11
CA TRP A 144 -25.10 11.85 -30.31
C TRP A 144 -26.04 10.93 -31.10
N THR A 145 -26.24 9.71 -30.60
CA THR A 145 -27.24 8.77 -31.10
C THR A 145 -28.57 8.93 -30.35
N ALA A 146 -29.67 8.76 -31.08
CA ALA A 146 -31.02 9.02 -30.56
C ALA A 146 -31.36 8.12 -29.36
N ALA A 147 -32.01 8.72 -28.37
CA ALA A 147 -32.70 8.01 -27.30
C ALA A 147 -34.03 7.41 -27.80
N THR A 148 -34.50 6.36 -27.14
CA THR A 148 -35.81 5.74 -27.37
C THR A 148 -36.71 5.90 -26.16
N ASP A 149 -38.02 5.90 -26.40
CA ASP A 149 -39.04 6.01 -25.37
C ASP A 149 -40.28 5.21 -25.79
N ASN A 150 -41.12 4.79 -24.83
CA ASN A 150 -42.35 4.02 -25.10
C ASN A 150 -43.44 4.85 -25.78
N VAL A 151 -43.47 6.17 -25.62
CA VAL A 151 -44.40 7.08 -26.30
C VAL A 151 -43.68 7.97 -27.31
N GLY A 152 -42.53 8.53 -26.95
CA GLY A 152 -41.65 9.23 -27.87
C GLY A 152 -40.81 10.35 -27.26
N VAL A 153 -39.60 10.53 -27.80
CA VAL A 153 -38.69 11.62 -27.43
C VAL A 153 -39.09 12.92 -28.14
N THR A 154 -39.36 13.98 -27.39
CA THR A 154 -39.77 15.28 -27.91
C THR A 154 -38.63 16.29 -27.99
N GLY A 155 -37.54 16.09 -27.23
CA GLY A 155 -36.38 16.96 -27.27
C GLY A 155 -35.14 16.43 -26.56
N TYR A 156 -34.03 17.17 -26.72
CA TYR A 156 -32.78 16.97 -26.00
C TYR A 156 -32.33 18.26 -25.33
N ASP A 157 -31.94 18.16 -24.06
CA ASP A 157 -31.34 19.24 -23.28
C ASP A 157 -29.82 19.02 -23.22
N VAL A 158 -29.05 20.02 -23.66
CA VAL A 158 -27.59 19.98 -23.73
C VAL A 158 -27.00 20.76 -22.57
N TYR A 159 -26.16 20.11 -21.77
CA TYR A 159 -25.53 20.72 -20.60
C TYR A 159 -24.03 20.91 -20.84
N ALA A 160 -23.50 22.03 -20.37
CA ALA A 160 -22.07 22.30 -20.29
C ALA A 160 -21.73 22.67 -18.84
N ASN A 161 -20.77 21.98 -18.24
CA ASN A 161 -20.36 22.18 -16.84
C ASN A 161 -21.58 22.22 -15.89
N ASN A 162 -22.50 21.26 -16.05
CA ASN A 162 -23.75 21.12 -15.31
C ASN A 162 -24.78 22.26 -15.49
N THR A 163 -24.53 23.19 -16.41
CA THR A 163 -25.47 24.28 -16.74
C THR A 163 -26.15 23.98 -18.08
N LEU A 164 -27.47 24.12 -18.15
CA LEU A 164 -28.20 23.99 -19.41
C LEU A 164 -27.72 25.05 -20.41
N ARG A 165 -27.23 24.61 -21.57
CA ARG A 165 -26.84 25.49 -22.69
C ARG A 165 -27.99 25.77 -23.64
N GLY A 166 -28.82 24.76 -23.90
CA GLY A 166 -29.97 24.89 -24.77
C GLY A 166 -30.69 23.57 -24.96
N SER A 167 -31.80 23.63 -25.68
CA SER A 167 -32.62 22.48 -26.03
C SER A 167 -32.80 22.40 -27.55
N VAL A 168 -32.84 21.19 -28.09
CA VAL A 168 -33.17 20.92 -29.49
C VAL A 168 -34.36 19.95 -29.60
N ALA A 169 -35.03 19.93 -30.76
CA ALA A 169 -36.16 19.04 -31.00
C ALA A 169 -35.72 17.56 -31.05
N GLY A 170 -36.64 16.62 -30.77
CA GLY A 170 -36.34 15.19 -30.64
C GLY A 170 -35.78 14.52 -31.90
N ASN A 171 -35.92 15.14 -33.07
CA ASN A 171 -35.32 14.68 -34.33
C ASN A 171 -33.96 15.35 -34.65
N VAL A 172 -33.46 16.22 -33.78
CA VAL A 172 -32.18 16.93 -33.95
C VAL A 172 -31.13 16.31 -33.03
N LEU A 173 -30.07 15.75 -33.63
CA LEU A 173 -29.04 14.97 -32.93
C LEU A 173 -27.67 15.69 -32.88
N THR A 174 -27.68 17.01 -33.07
CA THR A 174 -26.47 17.83 -33.10
C THR A 174 -26.68 19.16 -32.39
N TYR A 175 -25.63 19.70 -31.77
CA TYR A 175 -25.65 21.03 -31.16
C TYR A 175 -24.27 21.68 -31.28
N THR A 176 -24.20 22.97 -31.59
CA THR A 176 -22.93 23.71 -31.62
C THR A 176 -22.90 24.70 -30.47
N ASP A 177 -21.90 24.60 -29.60
CA ASP A 177 -21.62 25.58 -28.54
C ASP A 177 -20.42 26.47 -28.93
N ASN A 178 -20.45 27.73 -28.51
CA ASN A 178 -19.36 28.69 -28.68
C ASN A 178 -18.66 28.94 -27.35
N GLN A 179 -17.41 28.51 -27.24
CA GLN A 179 -16.61 28.64 -26.01
C GLN A 179 -15.22 29.17 -26.34
N PRO A 180 -14.60 30.00 -25.46
CA PRO A 180 -13.21 30.38 -25.62
C PRO A 180 -12.31 29.15 -25.78
N GLY A 181 -11.34 29.21 -26.71
CA GLY A 181 -10.38 28.12 -26.92
C GLY A 181 -9.61 27.74 -25.65
N SER A 182 -9.48 28.66 -24.68
CA SER A 182 -8.86 28.42 -23.38
C SER A 182 -9.73 27.71 -22.33
N ALA A 183 -11.04 27.60 -22.51
CA ALA A 183 -11.95 27.10 -21.47
C ALA A 183 -12.17 25.57 -21.50
N THR A 184 -11.76 24.82 -20.49
CA THR A 184 -12.17 23.40 -20.40
C THR A 184 -13.68 23.31 -20.15
N VAL A 185 -14.40 22.58 -21.01
CA VAL A 185 -15.86 22.42 -20.93
C VAL A 185 -16.25 20.96 -21.08
N SER A 186 -17.01 20.45 -20.11
CA SER A 186 -17.57 19.10 -20.11
C SER A 186 -19.05 19.13 -20.50
N TYR A 187 -19.45 18.28 -21.43
CA TYR A 187 -20.81 18.20 -21.96
C TYR A 187 -21.47 16.86 -21.68
N TYR A 188 -22.79 16.91 -21.43
CA TYR A 188 -23.67 15.75 -21.49
C TYR A 188 -25.05 16.16 -22.03
N VAL A 189 -25.82 15.19 -22.51
CA VAL A 189 -27.15 15.42 -23.09
C VAL A 189 -28.19 14.55 -22.37
N LYS A 190 -29.38 15.09 -22.16
CA LYS A 190 -30.55 14.35 -21.67
C LYS A 190 -31.70 14.43 -22.67
N ALA A 191 -32.42 13.34 -22.86
CA ALA A 191 -33.65 13.30 -23.63
C ALA A 191 -34.85 13.65 -22.74
N LYS A 192 -35.91 14.19 -23.35
CA LYS A 192 -37.21 14.45 -22.70
C LYS A 192 -38.37 14.02 -23.57
N ASP A 193 -39.48 13.63 -22.94
CA ASP A 193 -40.72 13.22 -23.60
C ASP A 193 -41.82 14.31 -23.50
N ALA A 194 -43.05 13.97 -23.91
CA ALA A 194 -44.20 14.88 -23.83
C ALA A 194 -44.81 14.98 -22.43
N ALA A 195 -44.56 13.99 -21.56
CA ALA A 195 -45.04 13.95 -20.18
C ALA A 195 -44.12 14.72 -19.21
N GLY A 196 -42.94 15.13 -19.69
CA GLY A 196 -41.94 15.88 -18.92
C GLY A 196 -40.91 14.99 -18.25
N ASN A 197 -40.89 13.68 -18.50
CA ASN A 197 -39.86 12.81 -17.95
C ASN A 197 -38.52 13.07 -18.66
N GLN A 198 -37.43 13.03 -17.89
CA GLN A 198 -36.07 13.19 -18.40
C GLN A 198 -35.28 11.88 -18.29
N SER A 199 -34.49 11.59 -19.31
CA SER A 199 -33.57 10.45 -19.28
C SER A 199 -32.43 10.64 -18.27
N PRO A 200 -31.72 9.56 -17.91
CA PRO A 200 -30.34 9.66 -17.44
C PRO A 200 -29.47 10.43 -18.44
N ALA A 201 -28.36 11.00 -17.98
CA ALA A 201 -27.41 11.67 -18.85
C ALA A 201 -26.71 10.67 -19.80
N SER A 202 -26.33 11.14 -20.99
CA SER A 202 -25.40 10.44 -21.87
C SER A 202 -24.03 10.22 -21.20
N ASN A 203 -23.09 9.58 -21.92
CA ASN A 203 -21.68 9.73 -21.58
C ASN A 203 -21.27 11.22 -21.61
N THR A 204 -20.27 11.57 -20.80
CA THR A 204 -19.70 12.93 -20.79
C THR A 204 -18.58 13.03 -21.82
N VAL A 205 -18.50 14.14 -22.54
CA VAL A 205 -17.34 14.50 -23.37
C VAL A 205 -16.74 15.82 -22.90
N THR A 206 -15.43 15.90 -22.82
CA THR A 206 -14.72 17.10 -22.36
C THR A 206 -13.86 17.66 -23.47
N ARG A 207 -14.08 18.92 -23.82
CA ARG A 207 -13.16 19.70 -24.65
C ARG A 207 -12.23 20.49 -23.74
N THR A 208 -10.94 20.27 -23.85
CA THR A 208 -9.94 20.87 -22.93
C THR A 208 -9.50 22.26 -23.38
N GLY A 209 -9.24 23.14 -22.42
CA GLY A 209 -8.68 24.48 -22.55
C GLY A 209 -7.28 24.54 -23.15
N SER A 210 -7.07 25.31 -24.21
CA SER A 210 -5.72 25.79 -24.58
C SER A 210 -5.30 26.89 -23.60
N GLY A 211 -4.67 26.49 -22.49
CA GLY A 211 -4.11 27.35 -21.46
C GLY A 211 -4.71 27.12 -20.07
N GLY A 212 -4.08 26.27 -19.25
CA GLY A 212 -4.31 26.21 -17.80
C GLY A 212 -5.16 25.06 -17.25
N GLY A 213 -5.33 23.94 -17.96
CA GLY A 213 -6.16 22.81 -17.52
C GLY A 213 -5.48 21.74 -16.67
N GLY A 214 -4.20 21.91 -16.32
CA GLY A 214 -3.40 20.87 -15.66
C GLY A 214 -2.86 21.30 -14.29
N SER A 215 -2.66 20.33 -13.39
CA SER A 215 -1.91 20.56 -12.15
C SER A 215 -0.41 20.69 -12.43
N ASN A 216 0.35 21.23 -11.47
CA ASN A 216 1.82 21.11 -11.51
C ASN A 216 2.21 19.64 -11.30
N LEU A 217 2.60 18.96 -12.37
CA LEU A 217 3.00 17.54 -12.34
C LEU A 217 4.45 17.35 -11.87
N ALA A 218 5.23 18.42 -11.77
CA ALA A 218 6.63 18.36 -11.39
C ALA A 218 6.85 18.32 -9.87
N ALA A 219 5.91 18.82 -9.07
CA ALA A 219 6.08 18.95 -7.63
C ALA A 219 6.46 17.62 -6.96
N GLY A 220 7.58 17.60 -6.24
CA GLY A 220 8.09 16.44 -5.49
C GLY A 220 8.56 15.25 -6.36
N LYS A 221 8.55 15.37 -7.69
CA LYS A 221 9.05 14.34 -8.60
C LYS A 221 10.58 14.27 -8.60
N PRO A 222 11.18 13.15 -9.04
CA PRO A 222 12.63 13.08 -9.22
C PRO A 222 13.13 14.15 -10.20
N VAL A 223 14.17 14.88 -9.80
CA VAL A 223 14.85 15.88 -10.64
C VAL A 223 16.34 15.58 -10.69
N THR A 224 16.89 15.58 -11.89
CA THR A 224 18.32 15.40 -12.14
C THR A 224 18.89 16.62 -12.85
N ALA A 225 20.12 17.00 -12.52
CA ALA A 225 20.82 18.11 -13.18
C ALA A 225 22.18 17.66 -13.69
N SER A 226 22.71 18.34 -14.71
CA SER A 226 24.08 18.10 -15.21
C SER A 226 25.14 18.40 -14.17
N SER A 227 24.86 19.38 -13.29
CA SER A 227 25.75 19.85 -12.24
C SER A 227 24.97 20.68 -11.23
N PHE A 228 25.57 20.91 -10.06
CA PHE A 228 25.13 21.94 -9.13
C PHE A 228 26.33 22.51 -8.37
N VAL A 229 26.14 23.64 -7.70
CA VAL A 229 27.14 24.25 -6.81
C VAL A 229 26.59 24.42 -5.40
N HIS A 230 27.48 24.30 -4.41
CA HIS A 230 27.13 24.43 -2.99
C HIS A 230 25.93 23.54 -2.59
N THR A 231 24.93 24.13 -1.93
CA THR A 231 23.70 23.48 -1.48
C THR A 231 22.53 23.66 -2.46
N TYR A 232 22.76 24.23 -3.64
CA TYR A 232 21.72 24.54 -4.64
C TYR A 232 21.42 23.34 -5.53
N VAL A 233 20.97 22.25 -4.91
CA VAL A 233 20.73 20.95 -5.54
C VAL A 233 19.48 20.94 -6.42
N ALA A 234 19.39 19.98 -7.35
CA ALA A 234 18.28 19.87 -8.31
C ALA A 234 16.89 19.76 -7.66
N ALA A 235 16.79 19.09 -6.52
CA ALA A 235 15.52 18.89 -5.79
C ALA A 235 14.91 20.21 -5.25
N ASN A 236 15.71 21.28 -5.12
CA ASN A 236 15.20 22.59 -4.75
C ASN A 236 14.34 23.22 -5.85
N ALA A 237 14.39 22.71 -7.09
CA ALA A 237 13.67 23.29 -8.21
C ALA A 237 12.22 22.81 -8.34
N ASN A 238 11.72 21.94 -7.47
CA ASN A 238 10.35 21.43 -7.52
C ASN A 238 9.76 21.07 -6.14
N ASP A 239 10.27 21.71 -5.09
CA ASP A 239 9.87 21.52 -3.71
C ASP A 239 8.69 22.44 -3.31
N ASN A 240 8.13 23.19 -4.27
CA ASN A 240 7.13 24.25 -4.07
C ASN A 240 7.60 25.41 -3.19
N ASN A 241 8.91 25.59 -3.02
CA ASN A 241 9.48 26.68 -2.24
C ASN A 241 10.36 27.59 -3.11
N VAL A 242 9.80 28.74 -3.51
CA VAL A 242 10.53 29.71 -4.35
C VAL A 242 11.70 30.42 -3.63
N THR A 243 11.96 30.15 -2.35
CA THR A 243 13.11 30.72 -1.62
C THR A 243 14.34 29.80 -1.64
N THR A 244 14.17 28.54 -2.01
CA THR A 244 15.25 27.60 -2.36
C THR A 244 15.41 27.57 -3.88
N TYR A 245 16.59 27.16 -4.37
CA TYR A 245 16.82 27.07 -5.80
C TYR A 245 17.91 26.08 -6.17
N TRP A 246 17.85 25.61 -7.41
CA TRP A 246 18.93 24.93 -8.10
C TRP A 246 19.81 25.95 -8.86
N GLU A 247 21.12 25.73 -8.84
CA GLU A 247 22.09 26.48 -9.66
C GLU A 247 23.11 25.52 -10.27
N GLY A 248 23.27 25.57 -11.59
CA GLY A 248 24.30 24.80 -12.30
C GLY A 248 25.73 25.27 -11.98
N ALA A 249 26.74 24.50 -12.38
CA ALA A 249 28.13 24.93 -12.22
C ALA A 249 28.49 26.08 -13.19
N GLY A 250 29.06 27.16 -12.64
CA GLY A 250 29.44 28.36 -13.41
C GLY A 250 30.37 28.05 -14.58
N GLY A 251 30.10 28.65 -15.75
CA GLY A 251 30.92 28.48 -16.95
C GLY A 251 30.83 27.11 -17.63
N SER A 252 29.94 26.22 -17.18
CA SER A 252 29.79 24.85 -17.71
C SER A 252 28.53 24.66 -18.56
N TYR A 253 28.21 25.63 -19.41
CA TYR A 253 27.07 25.51 -20.32
C TYR A 253 27.27 24.37 -21.36
N PRO A 254 26.20 23.65 -21.75
CA PRO A 254 24.84 23.81 -21.26
C PRO A 254 24.62 23.22 -19.86
N ASN A 255 23.96 23.97 -18.98
CA ASN A 255 23.45 23.40 -17.73
C ASN A 255 22.08 22.78 -18.01
N THR A 256 21.85 21.54 -17.58
CA THR A 256 20.57 20.87 -17.79
C THR A 256 19.90 20.55 -16.47
N LEU A 257 18.57 20.65 -16.45
CA LEU A 257 17.70 20.29 -15.33
C LEU A 257 16.53 19.49 -15.89
N THR A 258 16.36 18.25 -15.44
CA THR A 258 15.38 17.28 -15.97
C THR A 258 14.45 16.83 -14.85
N VAL A 259 13.15 17.04 -15.02
CA VAL A 259 12.09 16.49 -14.18
C VAL A 259 11.57 15.21 -14.82
N GLN A 260 11.47 14.15 -14.03
CA GLN A 260 10.90 12.86 -14.44
C GLN A 260 9.48 12.72 -13.89
N LEU A 261 8.47 12.79 -14.75
CA LEU A 261 7.06 12.78 -14.33
C LEU A 261 6.59 11.37 -13.90
N GLY A 262 7.34 10.33 -14.29
CA GLY A 262 7.07 8.91 -14.01
C GLY A 262 6.39 8.22 -15.19
N ALA A 263 5.37 8.86 -15.75
CA ALA A 263 4.63 8.40 -16.93
C ALA A 263 4.34 9.57 -17.86
N ASN A 264 3.87 9.25 -19.07
CA ASN A 264 3.43 10.25 -20.02
C ASN A 264 2.36 11.18 -19.44
N ALA A 265 2.51 12.46 -19.74
CA ALA A 265 1.56 13.52 -19.45
C ALA A 265 1.34 14.38 -20.69
N ASP A 266 0.11 14.85 -20.87
CA ASP A 266 -0.23 15.86 -21.86
C ASP A 266 0.10 17.25 -21.27
N VAL A 267 1.26 17.78 -21.64
CA VAL A 267 1.83 19.02 -21.11
C VAL A 267 1.35 20.23 -21.92
N SER A 268 0.92 21.27 -21.20
CA SER A 268 0.34 22.51 -21.73
C SER A 268 1.23 23.75 -21.54
N SER A 269 2.06 23.76 -20.50
CA SER A 269 3.08 24.81 -20.33
C SER A 269 4.15 24.41 -19.33
N ILE A 270 5.31 25.06 -19.43
CA ILE A 270 6.38 24.99 -18.45
C ILE A 270 6.47 26.36 -17.76
N VAL A 271 6.39 26.38 -16.44
CA VAL A 271 6.61 27.60 -15.64
C VAL A 271 7.97 27.49 -14.98
N VAL A 272 8.82 28.47 -15.22
CA VAL A 272 10.12 28.60 -14.56
C VAL A 272 10.06 29.81 -13.66
N ARG A 273 10.42 29.65 -12.40
CA ARG A 273 10.48 30.74 -11.42
C ARG A 273 11.88 30.89 -10.86
N LEU A 274 12.22 32.12 -10.47
CA LEU A 274 13.33 32.43 -9.58
C LEU A 274 12.77 32.97 -8.27
N ASP A 275 13.66 33.09 -7.28
CA ASP A 275 13.32 33.70 -6.01
C ASP A 275 12.79 35.14 -6.25
N PRO A 276 11.60 35.48 -5.72
CA PRO A 276 10.97 36.77 -5.95
C PRO A 276 11.66 37.93 -5.23
N ALA A 277 12.64 37.67 -4.36
CA ALA A 277 13.35 38.72 -3.62
C ALA A 277 14.03 39.72 -4.57
N THR A 278 13.92 41.01 -4.24
CA THR A 278 14.43 42.11 -5.08
C THR A 278 15.95 42.06 -5.30
N VAL A 279 16.69 41.40 -4.40
CA VAL A 279 18.14 41.15 -4.53
C VAL A 279 18.51 40.37 -5.79
N TRP A 280 17.57 39.61 -6.35
CA TRP A 280 17.80 38.90 -7.60
C TRP A 280 17.85 39.83 -8.82
N SER A 281 17.36 41.06 -8.74
CA SER A 281 17.33 42.03 -9.87
C SER A 281 16.68 41.48 -11.15
N THR A 282 16.43 42.34 -12.14
CA THR A 282 15.95 41.87 -13.45
C THR A 282 17.09 41.18 -14.19
N ARG A 283 16.86 39.98 -14.72
CA ARG A 283 17.86 39.21 -15.46
C ARG A 283 17.23 38.44 -16.61
N THR A 284 18.06 37.98 -17.54
CA THR A 284 17.64 37.13 -18.64
C THR A 284 18.35 35.80 -18.56
N GLN A 285 17.62 34.70 -18.73
CA GLN A 285 18.19 33.37 -18.93
C GLN A 285 17.83 32.86 -20.32
N THR A 286 18.79 32.29 -21.02
CA THR A 286 18.60 31.66 -22.33
C THR A 286 18.54 30.17 -22.15
N PHE A 287 17.41 29.56 -22.52
CA PHE A 287 17.24 28.10 -22.44
C PHE A 287 16.28 27.59 -23.51
N GLN A 288 16.38 26.30 -23.79
CA GLN A 288 15.40 25.54 -24.57
C GLN A 288 14.63 24.56 -23.67
N VAL A 289 13.43 24.18 -24.11
CA VAL A 289 12.60 23.15 -23.47
C VAL A 289 12.64 21.90 -24.33
N LEU A 290 13.09 20.81 -23.71
CA LEU A 290 13.19 19.48 -24.29
C LEU A 290 12.18 18.55 -23.60
N GLY A 291 11.75 17.53 -24.33
CA GLY A 291 10.77 16.55 -23.89
C GLY A 291 11.22 15.13 -24.22
N ARG A 292 10.87 14.15 -23.40
CA ARG A 292 11.08 12.73 -23.72
C ARG A 292 9.83 11.93 -23.37
N GLU A 293 9.34 11.16 -24.34
CA GLU A 293 8.23 10.21 -24.17
C GLU A 293 8.68 8.97 -23.38
N GLN A 294 7.79 8.30 -22.64
CA GLN A 294 8.13 7.17 -21.76
C GLN A 294 8.82 5.99 -22.45
N GLY A 295 8.60 5.80 -23.76
CA GLY A 295 9.25 4.76 -24.57
C GLY A 295 10.49 5.23 -25.35
N ALA A 296 10.87 6.51 -25.24
CA ALA A 296 11.95 7.09 -26.02
C ALA A 296 13.30 7.02 -25.30
N SER A 297 14.37 6.76 -26.05
CA SER A 297 15.74 6.74 -25.51
C SER A 297 16.39 8.14 -25.43
N GLY A 298 15.84 9.13 -26.11
CA GLY A 298 16.41 10.49 -26.23
C GLY A 298 15.38 11.61 -26.14
N PHE A 299 15.87 12.82 -25.89
CA PHE A 299 15.05 14.03 -25.80
C PHE A 299 14.80 14.65 -27.19
N THR A 300 13.60 15.16 -27.41
CA THR A 300 13.19 15.94 -28.57
C THR A 300 12.98 17.41 -28.20
N ASN A 301 13.18 18.32 -29.16
CA ASN A 301 12.93 19.74 -28.98
C ASN A 301 11.42 20.04 -28.92
N LEU A 302 10.95 20.58 -27.79
CA LEU A 302 9.58 21.07 -27.65
C LEU A 302 9.49 22.57 -27.95
N VAL A 303 10.43 23.33 -27.38
CA VAL A 303 10.56 24.77 -27.61
C VAL A 303 12.03 25.10 -27.80
N SER A 304 12.35 25.63 -28.97
CA SER A 304 13.72 26.04 -29.34
C SER A 304 14.27 27.09 -28.37
N SER A 305 15.60 27.15 -28.27
CA SER A 305 16.28 28.05 -27.35
C SER A 305 15.89 29.51 -27.55
N ALA A 306 15.50 30.17 -26.47
CA ALA A 306 15.14 31.58 -26.46
C ALA A 306 15.58 32.24 -25.15
N SER A 307 15.68 33.57 -25.17
CA SER A 307 16.00 34.40 -24.01
C SER A 307 14.72 34.83 -23.30
N TYR A 308 14.62 34.51 -22.00
CA TYR A 308 13.47 34.84 -21.18
C TYR A 308 13.87 35.79 -20.04
N THR A 309 13.13 36.89 -19.91
CA THR A 309 13.37 37.89 -18.87
C THR A 309 12.61 37.55 -17.60
N PHE A 310 13.34 37.50 -16.50
CA PHE A 310 12.82 37.35 -15.15
C PHE A 310 12.92 38.70 -14.45
N ASN A 311 11.77 39.22 -14.01
CA ASN A 311 11.67 40.50 -13.32
C ASN A 311 11.03 40.30 -11.93
N PRO A 312 11.70 40.67 -10.82
CA PRO A 312 11.13 40.57 -9.47
C PRO A 312 9.82 41.33 -9.33
N ALA A 313 9.64 42.44 -10.06
CA ALA A 313 8.40 43.24 -10.04
C ALA A 313 7.19 42.48 -10.62
N THR A 314 7.42 41.46 -11.44
CA THR A 314 6.37 40.58 -11.98
C THR A 314 6.46 39.17 -11.38
N GLY A 315 7.12 39.02 -10.22
CA GLY A 315 7.20 37.76 -9.48
C GLY A 315 8.26 36.78 -9.99
N ASN A 316 9.24 37.23 -10.80
CA ASN A 316 10.34 36.40 -11.30
C ASN A 316 9.88 35.07 -11.92
N THR A 317 8.83 35.14 -12.73
CA THR A 317 8.19 33.98 -13.36
C THR A 317 8.15 34.13 -14.87
N VAL A 318 8.38 33.02 -15.57
CA VAL A 318 8.24 32.89 -17.01
C VAL A 318 7.38 31.66 -17.27
N THR A 319 6.37 31.83 -18.12
CA THR A 319 5.55 30.70 -18.61
C THR A 319 5.84 30.49 -20.08
N VAL A 320 6.28 29.29 -20.43
CA VAL A 320 6.57 28.85 -21.80
C VAL A 320 5.43 27.90 -22.23
N PRO A 321 4.59 28.30 -23.21
CA PRO A 321 3.57 27.40 -23.75
C PRO A 321 4.19 26.17 -24.39
N VAL A 322 3.62 24.99 -24.12
CA VAL A 322 4.03 23.71 -24.69
C VAL A 322 2.78 22.94 -25.11
N SER A 323 2.86 22.14 -26.17
CA SER A 323 1.82 21.19 -26.52
C SER A 323 2.48 19.88 -26.92
N ALA A 324 2.71 19.01 -25.95
CA ALA A 324 3.40 17.75 -26.17
C ALA A 324 2.97 16.71 -25.13
N ARG A 325 3.02 15.44 -25.54
CA ARG A 325 2.98 14.31 -24.61
C ARG A 325 4.41 13.91 -24.27
N VAL A 326 4.73 13.84 -22.98
CA VAL A 326 6.09 13.51 -22.50
C VAL A 326 6.04 12.88 -21.10
N ALA A 327 7.01 12.04 -20.79
CA ALA A 327 7.26 11.53 -19.44
C ALA A 327 8.37 12.31 -18.71
N ASP A 328 9.26 12.99 -19.46
CA ASP A 328 10.28 13.85 -18.88
C ASP A 328 10.31 15.22 -19.58
N VAL A 329 10.60 16.25 -18.78
CA VAL A 329 10.86 17.60 -19.27
C VAL A 329 12.26 18.01 -18.87
N ARG A 330 13.03 18.54 -19.83
CA ARG A 330 14.39 19.06 -19.58
C ARG A 330 14.51 20.51 -20.02
N LEU A 331 14.97 21.35 -19.11
CA LEU A 331 15.51 22.67 -19.45
C LEU A 331 16.99 22.53 -19.79
N SER A 332 17.44 23.18 -20.85
CA SER A 332 18.85 23.27 -21.22
C SER A 332 19.24 24.74 -21.37
N PHE A 333 19.94 25.25 -20.37
CA PHE A 333 20.39 26.64 -20.26
C PHE A 333 21.72 26.84 -20.99
N THR A 334 21.87 27.97 -21.66
CA THR A 334 23.09 28.36 -22.37
C THR A 334 23.62 29.75 -21.99
N ALA A 335 22.83 30.58 -21.31
CA ALA A 335 23.26 31.86 -20.78
C ALA A 335 22.39 32.33 -19.60
N ASN A 336 22.97 33.16 -18.73
CA ASN A 336 22.27 33.88 -17.66
C ASN A 336 23.00 35.23 -17.44
N THR A 337 22.27 36.34 -17.41
CA THR A 337 22.87 37.68 -17.22
C THR A 337 23.09 38.04 -15.75
N GLY A 338 22.49 37.31 -14.82
CA GLY A 338 22.55 37.58 -13.37
C GLY A 338 23.46 36.63 -12.59
N ALA A 339 23.94 35.55 -13.20
CA ALA A 339 24.79 34.53 -12.58
C ALA A 339 25.61 33.77 -13.65
N PRO A 340 26.69 33.08 -13.30
CA PRO A 340 27.53 32.36 -14.28
C PRO A 340 26.91 31.04 -14.80
N ALA A 341 25.73 30.65 -14.31
CA ALA A 341 25.04 29.39 -14.64
C ALA A 341 23.51 29.57 -14.69
N GLY A 342 22.81 28.55 -15.20
CA GLY A 342 21.35 28.46 -15.11
C GLY A 342 20.87 28.32 -13.65
N GLN A 343 19.77 29.00 -13.33
CA GLN A 343 19.15 28.99 -12.00
C GLN A 343 17.65 28.76 -12.09
N VAL A 344 17.09 27.96 -11.19
CA VAL A 344 15.64 27.68 -11.10
C VAL A 344 15.24 27.51 -9.64
N ALA A 345 14.34 28.35 -9.15
CA ALA A 345 13.74 28.22 -7.81
C ALA A 345 12.53 27.29 -7.83
N GLU A 346 11.73 27.32 -8.90
CA GLU A 346 10.63 26.39 -9.07
C GLU A 346 10.39 26.13 -10.56
N LEU A 347 10.31 24.86 -10.94
CA LEU A 347 10.00 24.34 -12.25
C LEU A 347 8.66 23.63 -12.17
N GLN A 348 7.64 24.24 -12.78
CA GLN A 348 6.31 23.65 -12.86
C GLN A 348 6.08 23.09 -14.26
N VAL A 349 5.63 21.84 -14.33
CA VAL A 349 5.19 21.20 -15.56
C VAL A 349 3.67 21.15 -15.52
N MET A 350 3.02 22.04 -16.25
CA MET A 350 1.56 22.19 -16.20
C MET A 350 0.92 21.27 -17.23
N GLY A 351 0.18 20.27 -16.77
CA GLY A 351 -0.44 19.29 -17.67
C GLY A 351 -1.40 18.35 -16.94
N VAL A 352 -1.94 17.40 -17.69
CA VAL A 352 -2.74 16.30 -17.15
C VAL A 352 -2.01 14.99 -17.40
N ALA A 353 -2.13 14.03 -16.49
CA ALA A 353 -1.60 12.69 -16.72
C ALA A 353 -2.23 12.10 -17.99
N ALA A 354 -1.42 11.51 -18.86
CA ALA A 354 -1.92 10.82 -20.04
C ALA A 354 -2.42 9.41 -19.65
N PRO A 355 -3.23 8.76 -20.49
CA PRO A 355 -3.64 7.39 -20.23
C PRO A 355 -2.44 6.45 -20.08
N ASN A 356 -2.34 5.76 -18.94
CA ASN A 356 -1.30 4.79 -18.65
C ASN A 356 -1.86 3.67 -17.74
N PRO A 357 -1.28 2.45 -17.72
CA PRO A 357 -1.65 1.39 -16.78
C PRO A 357 -1.35 1.77 -15.32
N ASP A 358 -1.99 1.07 -14.38
CA ASP A 358 -1.74 1.15 -12.93
C ASP A 358 -2.12 -0.19 -12.29
N LEU A 359 -1.14 -1.08 -12.14
CA LEU A 359 -1.22 -2.47 -11.69
C LEU A 359 -1.13 -2.54 -10.17
N THR A 360 -2.29 -2.60 -9.54
CA THR A 360 -2.41 -2.83 -8.10
C THR A 360 -2.61 -4.31 -7.78
N VAL A 361 -2.10 -4.77 -6.63
CA VAL A 361 -2.52 -6.04 -6.04
C VAL A 361 -3.59 -5.76 -4.99
N THR A 362 -4.73 -6.43 -5.10
CA THR A 362 -5.90 -6.14 -4.24
C THR A 362 -6.13 -7.19 -3.15
N SER A 363 -5.60 -8.40 -3.34
CA SER A 363 -5.66 -9.45 -2.33
C SER A 363 -4.60 -10.53 -2.58
N VAL A 364 -4.25 -11.24 -1.51
CA VAL A 364 -3.50 -12.49 -1.53
C VAL A 364 -4.28 -13.57 -0.79
N SER A 365 -4.15 -14.80 -1.25
CA SER A 365 -4.74 -15.99 -0.64
C SER A 365 -3.86 -17.21 -0.90
N TRP A 366 -4.16 -18.33 -0.26
CA TRP A 366 -3.41 -19.57 -0.43
C TRP A 366 -4.30 -20.80 -0.31
N SER A 367 -3.82 -21.92 -0.83
CA SER A 367 -4.45 -23.22 -0.67
C SER A 367 -3.39 -24.28 -0.41
N PRO A 368 -3.61 -25.23 0.54
CA PRO A 368 -4.77 -25.31 1.43
C PRO A 368 -4.77 -24.19 2.50
N GLN A 369 -5.93 -23.88 3.11
CA GLN A 369 -6.07 -22.78 4.07
C GLN A 369 -5.37 -23.04 5.42
N SER A 370 -5.16 -24.30 5.78
CA SER A 370 -4.46 -24.72 6.99
C SER A 370 -3.43 -25.80 6.65
N PRO A 371 -2.35 -25.45 5.94
CA PRO A 371 -1.35 -26.41 5.51
C PRO A 371 -0.54 -26.96 6.68
N VAL A 372 -0.10 -28.20 6.55
CA VAL A 372 0.99 -28.78 7.36
C VAL A 372 2.28 -28.90 6.54
N GLU A 373 3.42 -29.22 7.17
CA GLU A 373 4.75 -29.27 6.51
C GLU A 373 4.83 -30.17 5.27
N THR A 374 3.92 -31.14 5.12
CA THR A 374 3.84 -32.05 3.97
C THR A 374 2.95 -31.56 2.84
N ASP A 375 2.16 -30.50 3.05
CA ASP A 375 1.26 -29.95 2.04
C ASP A 375 2.00 -29.03 1.09
N ALA A 376 1.83 -29.23 -0.22
CA ALA A 376 2.25 -28.25 -1.21
C ALA A 376 1.31 -27.04 -1.18
N VAL A 377 1.87 -25.85 -0.97
CA VAL A 377 1.10 -24.60 -0.89
C VAL A 377 1.07 -23.90 -2.25
N THR A 378 -0.11 -23.47 -2.68
CA THR A 378 -0.30 -22.58 -3.83
C THR A 378 -0.74 -21.21 -3.33
N LEU A 379 0.05 -20.19 -3.64
CA LEU A 379 -0.29 -18.79 -3.39
C LEU A 379 -1.06 -18.23 -4.59
N SER A 380 -2.05 -17.38 -4.33
CA SER A 380 -2.84 -16.69 -5.36
C SER A 380 -2.97 -15.21 -5.02
N ALA A 381 -2.96 -14.35 -6.03
CA ALA A 381 -3.15 -12.90 -5.88
C ALA A 381 -4.09 -12.37 -6.96
N VAL A 382 -4.89 -11.36 -6.62
CA VAL A 382 -5.72 -10.63 -7.57
C VAL A 382 -5.00 -9.35 -7.98
N VAL A 383 -4.58 -9.30 -9.24
CA VAL A 383 -3.98 -8.12 -9.88
C VAL A 383 -5.06 -7.35 -10.61
N LYS A 384 -5.12 -6.04 -10.40
CA LYS A 384 -6.07 -5.12 -11.04
C LYS A 384 -5.31 -4.04 -11.77
N ASN A 385 -5.70 -3.75 -13.01
CA ASN A 385 -5.30 -2.52 -13.68
C ASN A 385 -6.30 -1.42 -13.32
N ALA A 386 -5.97 -0.59 -12.34
CA ALA A 386 -6.73 0.60 -11.95
C ALA A 386 -6.51 1.79 -12.91
N GLY A 387 -5.57 1.65 -13.84
CA GLY A 387 -5.18 2.69 -14.79
C GLY A 387 -6.19 2.87 -15.92
N SER A 388 -5.93 3.89 -16.72
CA SER A 388 -6.81 4.31 -17.83
C SER A 388 -6.38 3.76 -19.19
N ALA A 389 -5.25 3.06 -19.26
CA ALA A 389 -4.79 2.36 -20.47
C ALA A 389 -4.58 0.86 -20.21
N PRO A 390 -4.66 0.00 -21.24
CA PRO A 390 -4.36 -1.43 -21.11
C PRO A 390 -2.90 -1.68 -20.67
N ALA A 391 -2.71 -2.56 -19.70
CA ALA A 391 -1.41 -3.05 -19.29
C ALA A 391 -0.91 -4.15 -20.24
N PRO A 392 0.34 -4.13 -20.69
CA PRO A 392 0.97 -5.26 -21.35
C PRO A 392 1.12 -6.44 -20.37
N ALA A 393 1.52 -7.61 -20.87
CA ALA A 393 1.83 -8.74 -20.01
C ALA A 393 3.03 -8.43 -19.12
N SER A 394 2.98 -8.86 -17.86
CA SER A 394 4.01 -8.64 -16.84
C SER A 394 4.13 -9.85 -15.92
N THR A 395 4.88 -9.71 -14.83
CA THR A 395 5.10 -10.78 -13.84
C THR A 395 4.71 -10.32 -12.45
N LEU A 396 4.23 -11.26 -11.64
CA LEU A 396 3.98 -11.06 -10.22
C LEU A 396 4.96 -11.91 -9.42
N ALA A 397 5.54 -11.33 -8.37
CA ALA A 397 6.38 -12.04 -7.40
C ALA A 397 5.61 -12.25 -6.10
N PHE A 398 5.66 -13.47 -5.56
CA PHE A 398 5.23 -13.79 -4.21
C PHE A 398 6.45 -13.88 -3.29
N SER A 399 6.35 -13.33 -2.10
CA SER A 399 7.36 -13.40 -1.04
C SER A 399 6.76 -13.90 0.27
N LEU A 400 7.55 -14.69 0.99
CA LEU A 400 7.29 -15.10 2.37
C LEU A 400 8.27 -14.35 3.27
N GLY A 401 7.79 -13.35 4.00
CA GLY A 401 8.67 -12.36 4.64
C GLY A 401 9.50 -11.61 3.60
N THR A 402 10.82 -11.59 3.74
CA THR A 402 11.74 -10.92 2.79
C THR A 402 12.18 -11.82 1.64
N ALA A 403 11.90 -13.13 1.70
CA ALA A 403 12.37 -14.10 0.71
C ALA A 403 11.35 -14.30 -0.42
N LYS A 404 11.80 -14.18 -1.68
CA LYS A 404 10.99 -14.50 -2.86
C LYS A 404 10.68 -15.99 -2.89
N ALA A 405 9.40 -16.34 -2.89
CA ALA A 405 8.90 -17.71 -2.79
C ALA A 405 8.42 -18.28 -4.13
N GLY A 406 7.97 -17.42 -5.06
CA GLY A 406 7.52 -17.85 -6.38
C GLY A 406 7.19 -16.68 -7.30
N THR A 407 6.96 -16.98 -8.57
CA THR A 407 6.51 -16.01 -9.58
C THR A 407 5.31 -16.55 -10.34
N ALA A 408 4.46 -15.64 -10.81
CA ALA A 408 3.34 -15.96 -11.68
C ALA A 408 3.30 -14.96 -12.86
N ASN A 409 2.85 -15.42 -14.02
CA ASN A 409 2.68 -14.57 -15.19
C ASN A 409 1.34 -13.82 -15.10
N VAL A 410 1.38 -12.52 -15.32
CA VAL A 410 0.21 -11.67 -15.48
C VAL A 410 0.03 -11.40 -16.97
N GLY A 411 -1.06 -11.88 -17.56
CA GLY A 411 -1.37 -11.59 -18.96
C GLY A 411 -1.68 -10.11 -19.19
N THR A 412 -1.90 -9.71 -20.43
CA THR A 412 -2.36 -8.35 -20.76
C THR A 412 -3.68 -8.05 -20.03
N LEU A 413 -3.81 -6.85 -19.46
CA LEU A 413 -4.96 -6.49 -18.62
C LEU A 413 -5.57 -5.16 -19.08
N ALA A 414 -6.83 -5.20 -19.55
CA ALA A 414 -7.55 -3.99 -19.96
C ALA A 414 -7.73 -3.02 -18.78
N ALA A 415 -7.94 -1.72 -19.09
CA ALA A 415 -8.24 -0.71 -18.07
C ALA A 415 -9.46 -1.12 -17.23
N GLY A 416 -9.33 -1.07 -15.91
CA GLY A 416 -10.36 -1.46 -14.95
C GLY A 416 -10.51 -2.97 -14.72
N ALA A 417 -9.83 -3.83 -15.49
CA ALA A 417 -9.95 -5.28 -15.37
C ALA A 417 -9.08 -5.84 -14.23
N SER A 418 -9.47 -7.03 -13.74
CA SER A 418 -8.71 -7.80 -12.76
C SER A 418 -8.47 -9.22 -13.24
N THR A 419 -7.38 -9.83 -12.79
CA THR A 419 -7.08 -11.25 -13.02
C THR A 419 -6.53 -11.88 -11.73
N THR A 420 -6.78 -13.18 -11.55
CA THR A 420 -6.16 -13.96 -10.48
C THR A 420 -5.02 -14.77 -11.05
N VAL A 421 -3.84 -14.64 -10.45
CA VAL A 421 -2.65 -15.40 -10.81
C VAL A 421 -2.16 -16.19 -9.60
N SER A 422 -1.54 -17.34 -9.85
CA SER A 422 -1.13 -18.26 -8.80
C SER A 422 0.24 -18.87 -9.06
N ALA A 423 0.95 -19.19 -7.98
CA ALA A 423 2.21 -19.92 -8.02
C ALA A 423 2.21 -21.03 -6.95
N ASN A 424 2.55 -22.25 -7.36
CA ASN A 424 2.81 -23.34 -6.42
C ASN A 424 4.22 -23.16 -5.84
N ILE A 425 4.31 -22.98 -4.53
CA ILE A 425 5.57 -22.78 -3.81
C ILE A 425 6.06 -24.07 -3.13
N GLY A 426 5.45 -25.22 -3.40
CA GLY A 426 5.81 -26.49 -2.78
C GLY A 426 5.53 -26.52 -1.28
N THR A 427 6.19 -27.44 -0.57
CA THR A 427 6.10 -27.55 0.88
C THR A 427 6.88 -26.44 1.58
N ARG A 428 6.52 -26.16 2.83
CA ARG A 428 7.15 -25.14 3.68
C ARG A 428 7.33 -25.72 5.08
N ASP A 429 8.38 -25.30 5.77
CA ASP A 429 8.58 -25.68 7.18
C ASP A 429 7.45 -25.11 8.06
N ALA A 430 7.27 -25.68 9.24
CA ALA A 430 6.30 -25.13 10.19
C ALA A 430 6.69 -23.71 10.59
N GLY A 431 5.72 -22.80 10.54
CA GLY A 431 6.00 -21.38 10.77
C GLY A 431 4.84 -20.46 10.42
N SER A 432 5.05 -19.18 10.67
CA SER A 432 4.11 -18.11 10.32
C SER A 432 4.81 -17.14 9.38
N TYR A 433 4.31 -17.05 8.15
CA TYR A 433 4.94 -16.31 7.05
C TYR A 433 4.04 -15.17 6.59
N PRO A 434 4.45 -13.89 6.75
CA PRO A 434 3.79 -12.79 6.05
C PRO A 434 3.85 -13.03 4.54
N VAL A 435 2.70 -12.99 3.87
CA VAL A 435 2.62 -13.20 2.41
C VAL A 435 2.48 -11.85 1.73
N THR A 436 3.44 -11.51 0.89
CA THR A 436 3.41 -10.31 0.04
C THR A 436 3.37 -10.72 -1.42
N ALA A 437 2.53 -10.08 -2.20
CA ALA A 437 2.53 -10.18 -3.66
C ALA A 437 2.81 -8.81 -4.25
N LYS A 438 3.72 -8.75 -5.23
CA LYS A 438 4.09 -7.54 -5.95
C LYS A 438 3.89 -7.74 -7.44
N ALA A 439 2.96 -6.98 -8.03
CA ALA A 439 2.77 -6.93 -9.47
C ALA A 439 3.92 -6.17 -10.14
N ASP A 440 4.14 -6.50 -11.41
CA ASP A 440 5.23 -5.97 -12.23
C ASP A 440 6.59 -5.99 -11.53
N ASP A 441 7.03 -7.14 -11.02
CA ASP A 441 8.40 -7.30 -10.50
C ASP A 441 9.28 -7.84 -11.64
N PRO A 442 10.24 -7.05 -12.19
CA PRO A 442 11.03 -6.01 -11.49
C PRO A 442 10.70 -4.52 -11.77
N GLY A 443 9.61 -4.17 -12.44
CA GLY A 443 9.22 -2.78 -12.76
C GLY A 443 9.40 -2.47 -14.25
N ALA A 444 8.88 -3.34 -15.11
CA ALA A 444 9.09 -3.26 -16.56
C ALA A 444 7.96 -2.51 -17.28
N VAL A 445 6.77 -2.47 -16.68
CA VAL A 445 5.64 -1.68 -17.17
C VAL A 445 5.78 -0.29 -16.56
N VAL A 446 5.68 0.75 -17.40
CA VAL A 446 5.62 2.12 -16.88
C VAL A 446 4.19 2.38 -16.45
N GLU A 447 3.99 2.78 -15.20
CA GLU A 447 2.67 2.90 -14.59
C GLU A 447 2.36 4.32 -14.13
N GLN A 448 1.08 4.61 -13.82
CA GLN A 448 0.71 5.91 -13.23
C GLN A 448 1.29 6.07 -11.82
N ASP A 449 1.36 4.98 -11.06
CA ASP A 449 1.86 4.96 -9.69
C ASP A 449 2.61 3.65 -9.37
N GLU A 450 3.93 3.69 -9.53
CA GLU A 450 4.85 2.58 -9.21
C GLU A 450 4.86 2.17 -7.72
N THR A 451 4.21 2.91 -6.84
CA THR A 451 4.30 2.70 -5.39
C THR A 451 3.20 1.79 -4.85
N ASN A 452 2.18 1.47 -5.65
CA ASN A 452 0.99 0.74 -5.20
C ASN A 452 0.91 -0.72 -5.69
N ASN A 453 1.97 -1.22 -6.34
CA ASN A 453 2.02 -2.56 -6.94
C ASN A 453 2.12 -3.71 -5.92
N SER A 454 2.30 -3.41 -4.63
CA SER A 454 2.57 -4.40 -3.59
C SER A 454 1.43 -4.50 -2.59
N PHE A 455 1.05 -5.73 -2.25
CA PHE A 455 0.06 -6.03 -1.22
C PHE A 455 0.55 -7.12 -0.27
N THR A 456 0.50 -6.84 1.02
CA THR A 456 0.78 -7.82 2.08
C THR A 456 -0.52 -8.23 2.74
N GLY A 457 -0.78 -9.54 2.80
CA GLY A 457 -1.96 -10.08 3.45
C GLY A 457 -2.04 -9.71 4.93
N ALA A 458 -3.25 -9.42 5.41
CA ALA A 458 -3.49 -9.05 6.81
C ALA A 458 -3.18 -10.18 7.80
N SER A 459 -3.29 -11.44 7.35
CA SER A 459 -2.91 -12.62 8.13
C SER A 459 -1.72 -13.31 7.47
N PRO A 460 -0.78 -13.83 8.25
CA PRO A 460 0.29 -14.65 7.71
C PRO A 460 -0.24 -16.02 7.28
N LEU A 461 0.42 -16.63 6.31
CA LEU A 461 0.33 -18.05 6.04
C LEU A 461 0.90 -18.80 7.25
N VAL A 462 0.07 -19.56 7.96
CA VAL A 462 0.51 -20.41 9.08
C VAL A 462 0.59 -21.86 8.60
N VAL A 463 1.81 -22.38 8.53
CA VAL A 463 2.08 -23.79 8.25
C VAL A 463 2.26 -24.49 9.58
N LYS A 464 1.39 -25.47 9.86
CA LYS A 464 1.46 -26.25 11.10
C LYS A 464 2.49 -27.35 10.98
N GLN A 465 3.10 -27.71 12.10
CA GLN A 465 3.87 -28.96 12.17
C GLN A 465 2.94 -30.14 11.89
N VAL A 466 3.41 -31.13 11.14
CA VAL A 466 2.68 -32.40 10.99
C VAL A 466 2.71 -33.12 12.33
N ASP A 467 1.56 -33.64 12.76
CA ASP A 467 1.48 -34.37 14.01
C ASP A 467 2.37 -35.62 13.99
N SER A 468 3.33 -35.67 14.91
CA SER A 468 4.40 -36.68 14.98
C SER A 468 4.96 -36.75 16.41
N SER A 469 5.45 -37.92 16.81
CA SER A 469 6.42 -37.99 17.90
C SER A 469 7.78 -37.47 17.39
N ASP A 470 8.67 -37.04 18.28
CA ASP A 470 10.02 -36.58 17.95
C ASP A 470 10.92 -36.94 19.15
N LEU A 471 11.69 -38.03 19.03
CA LEU A 471 12.45 -38.61 20.12
C LEU A 471 13.91 -38.17 20.10
N VAL A 472 14.27 -37.24 20.99
CA VAL A 472 15.64 -36.78 21.15
C VAL A 472 16.30 -37.33 22.41
N ALA A 473 17.59 -37.63 22.31
CA ALA A 473 18.40 -37.97 23.47
C ALA A 473 18.65 -36.72 24.32
N SER A 474 18.26 -36.75 25.59
CA SER A 474 18.74 -35.77 26.56
C SER A 474 20.27 -35.88 26.67
N PRO A 475 20.99 -34.80 27.05
CA PRO A 475 22.44 -34.81 27.16
C PRO A 475 22.93 -36.02 27.95
N VAL A 476 23.68 -36.90 27.29
CA VAL A 476 24.19 -38.13 27.90
C VAL A 476 24.97 -37.79 29.17
N SER A 477 24.63 -38.41 30.28
CA SER A 477 25.34 -38.26 31.54
C SER A 477 26.38 -39.37 31.69
N TRP A 478 27.51 -39.05 32.32
CA TRP A 478 28.51 -40.04 32.68
C TRP A 478 29.09 -39.80 34.07
N THR A 479 29.50 -40.87 34.74
CA THR A 479 30.12 -40.82 36.07
C THR A 479 31.33 -41.74 36.12
N PRO A 480 32.49 -41.27 36.63
CA PRO A 480 32.77 -39.92 37.13
C PRO A 480 32.77 -38.85 36.03
N GLY A 481 32.43 -37.60 36.36
CA GLY A 481 32.34 -36.50 35.39
C GLY A 481 33.68 -36.12 34.74
N ASN A 482 34.78 -36.28 35.49
CA ASN A 482 36.16 -36.10 35.04
C ASN A 482 36.93 -37.43 35.18
N PRO A 483 36.77 -38.38 34.25
CA PRO A 483 37.44 -39.66 34.35
C PRO A 483 38.95 -39.53 34.15
N ALA A 484 39.72 -40.13 35.06
CA ALA A 484 41.15 -40.34 34.89
C ALA A 484 41.40 -41.62 34.07
N ASN A 485 42.63 -41.77 33.55
CA ASN A 485 43.08 -43.02 32.94
C ASN A 485 42.79 -44.23 33.85
N GLY A 486 42.16 -45.27 33.31
CA GLY A 486 41.74 -46.48 34.03
C GLY A 486 40.40 -46.37 34.77
N SER A 487 39.74 -45.20 34.79
CA SER A 487 38.45 -45.04 35.46
C SER A 487 37.35 -45.86 34.78
N THR A 488 36.47 -46.47 35.57
CA THR A 488 35.21 -47.04 35.05
C THR A 488 34.18 -45.93 34.91
N VAL A 489 33.78 -45.65 33.67
CA VAL A 489 32.82 -44.61 33.30
C VAL A 489 31.47 -45.26 33.04
N THR A 490 30.44 -44.89 33.79
CA THR A 490 29.05 -45.34 33.59
C THR A 490 28.28 -44.30 32.80
N PHE A 491 27.53 -44.70 31.78
CA PHE A 491 26.71 -43.78 30.96
C PHE A 491 25.21 -43.97 31.21
N ALA A 492 24.46 -42.87 31.24
CA ALA A 492 23.00 -42.89 31.30
C ALA A 492 22.37 -41.78 30.43
N VAL A 493 21.26 -42.10 29.77
CA VAL A 493 20.56 -41.22 28.83
C VAL A 493 19.06 -41.26 29.10
N ALA A 494 18.43 -40.10 29.21
CA ALA A 494 16.97 -39.97 29.16
C ALA A 494 16.51 -39.68 27.72
N ILE A 495 15.30 -40.11 27.38
CA ILE A 495 14.65 -39.80 26.10
C ILE A 495 13.64 -38.69 26.34
N LYS A 496 13.66 -37.64 25.51
CA LYS A 496 12.62 -36.61 25.49
C LYS A 496 11.79 -36.77 24.22
N ASN A 497 10.48 -36.82 24.36
CA ASN A 497 9.59 -36.64 23.23
C ASN A 497 9.27 -35.15 23.10
N GLN A 498 9.85 -34.48 22.11
CA GLN A 498 9.58 -33.06 21.82
C GLN A 498 8.54 -32.87 20.71
N GLY A 499 7.92 -33.96 20.25
CA GLY A 499 6.88 -33.95 19.22
C GLY A 499 5.52 -33.50 19.76
N THR A 500 4.55 -33.43 18.86
CA THR A 500 3.18 -32.97 19.18
C THR A 500 2.26 -34.12 19.58
N VAL A 501 2.63 -35.37 19.30
CA VAL A 501 1.90 -36.56 19.74
C VAL A 501 2.77 -37.52 20.57
N ALA A 502 2.12 -38.45 21.27
CA ALA A 502 2.81 -39.46 22.05
C ALA A 502 3.58 -40.44 21.15
N SER A 503 4.72 -40.95 21.65
CA SER A 503 5.46 -42.02 20.97
C SER A 503 4.61 -43.28 20.84
N ALA A 504 4.99 -44.20 19.95
CA ALA A 504 4.36 -45.51 19.92
C ALA A 504 4.59 -46.25 21.24
N SER A 505 3.65 -47.14 21.58
CA SER A 505 3.83 -48.06 22.70
C SER A 505 4.89 -49.09 22.34
N GLY A 506 5.90 -49.28 23.19
CA GLY A 506 6.90 -50.33 22.97
C GLY A 506 8.28 -49.94 23.47
N ALA A 507 9.29 -50.63 22.94
CA ALA A 507 10.68 -50.41 23.28
C ALA A 507 11.31 -49.32 22.38
N HIS A 508 11.84 -48.28 23.00
CA HIS A 508 12.62 -47.22 22.38
C HIS A 508 14.10 -47.53 22.62
N ALA A 509 14.78 -48.09 21.62
CA ALA A 509 16.16 -48.54 21.76
C ALA A 509 17.15 -47.36 21.72
N ILE A 510 18.18 -47.42 22.56
CA ILE A 510 19.25 -46.42 22.67
C ILE A 510 20.57 -47.12 22.38
N THR A 511 21.33 -46.58 21.43
CA THR A 511 22.70 -47.00 21.14
C THR A 511 23.66 -45.87 21.44
N LEU A 512 24.68 -46.12 22.27
CA LEU A 512 25.74 -45.17 22.57
C LEU A 512 27.08 -45.73 22.08
N THR A 513 27.83 -44.94 21.32
CA THR A 513 29.20 -45.27 20.90
C THR A 513 30.18 -44.26 21.45
N VAL A 514 31.28 -44.75 22.01
CA VAL A 514 32.46 -43.94 22.35
C VAL A 514 33.46 -44.13 21.21
N ALA A 515 33.77 -43.07 20.47
CA ALA A 515 34.77 -43.07 19.41
C ALA A 515 35.99 -42.24 19.84
N ASN A 516 37.20 -42.69 19.53
CA ASN A 516 38.42 -41.92 19.77
C ASN A 516 38.60 -40.77 18.76
N GLU A 517 39.67 -40.00 18.87
CA GLU A 517 39.98 -38.86 18.00
C GLU A 517 40.13 -39.22 16.51
N SER A 518 40.48 -40.47 16.18
CA SER A 518 40.51 -40.95 14.78
C SER A 518 39.15 -41.42 14.26
N GLY A 519 38.07 -41.27 15.04
CA GLY A 519 36.73 -41.73 14.71
C GLY A 519 36.50 -43.23 14.89
N THR A 520 37.48 -43.97 15.42
CA THR A 520 37.34 -45.41 15.70
C THR A 520 36.46 -45.62 16.93
N VAL A 521 35.37 -46.38 16.78
CA VAL A 521 34.50 -46.76 17.91
C VAL A 521 35.23 -47.74 18.82
N VAL A 522 35.56 -47.29 20.04
CA VAL A 522 36.24 -48.09 21.08
C VAL A 522 35.26 -48.79 22.01
N LYS A 523 33.99 -48.35 22.03
CA LYS A 523 32.93 -48.99 22.81
C LYS A 523 31.56 -48.72 22.22
N THR A 524 30.71 -49.74 22.20
CA THR A 524 29.27 -49.63 21.95
C THR A 524 28.52 -50.12 23.18
N LEU A 525 27.52 -49.35 23.61
CA LEU A 525 26.62 -49.63 24.72
C LEU A 525 25.18 -49.53 24.21
N THR A 526 24.28 -50.36 24.74
CA THR A 526 22.87 -50.37 24.33
C THR A 526 21.96 -50.42 25.54
N GLY A 527 20.76 -49.87 25.41
CA GLY A 527 19.70 -49.93 26.41
C GLY A 527 18.36 -49.60 25.76
N SER A 528 17.28 -49.60 26.54
CA SER A 528 15.97 -49.23 26.02
C SER A 528 15.08 -48.67 27.13
N HIS A 529 14.22 -47.71 26.77
CA HIS A 529 13.04 -47.35 27.56
C HIS A 529 11.82 -48.07 26.99
N THR A 530 10.94 -48.63 27.82
CA THR A 530 9.71 -49.30 27.36
C THR A 530 8.47 -48.54 27.84
N GLY A 531 7.53 -48.30 26.94
CA GLY A 531 6.27 -47.63 27.23
C GLY A 531 5.92 -46.56 26.20
N VAL A 532 4.95 -45.71 26.55
CA VAL A 532 4.57 -44.53 25.78
C VAL A 532 5.20 -43.29 26.42
N ILE A 533 5.86 -42.45 25.63
CA ILE A 533 6.39 -41.17 26.05
C ILE A 533 5.44 -40.08 25.55
N ALA A 534 4.69 -39.45 26.46
CA ALA A 534 3.76 -38.38 26.11
C ALA A 534 4.48 -37.19 25.43
N ALA A 535 3.76 -36.44 24.60
CA ALA A 535 4.27 -35.22 23.98
C ALA A 535 4.79 -34.25 25.06
N GLY A 536 6.01 -33.74 24.87
CA GLY A 536 6.71 -32.87 25.81
C GLY A 536 7.33 -33.57 27.03
N ALA A 537 7.13 -34.87 27.23
CA ALA A 537 7.65 -35.60 28.38
C ALA A 537 9.11 -36.06 28.19
N THR A 538 9.81 -36.22 29.32
CA THR A 538 11.16 -36.80 29.39
C THR A 538 11.16 -38.01 30.31
N THR A 539 11.76 -39.12 29.88
CA THR A 539 11.87 -40.35 30.67
C THR A 539 12.86 -40.19 31.81
N SER A 540 12.83 -41.10 32.80
CA SER A 540 14.00 -41.30 33.67
C SER A 540 15.21 -41.77 32.84
N PRO A 541 16.45 -41.42 33.24
CA PRO A 541 17.64 -41.88 32.53
C PRO A 541 17.78 -43.42 32.53
N VAL A 542 18.05 -43.99 31.36
CA VAL A 542 18.38 -45.40 31.17
C VAL A 542 19.90 -45.57 31.31
N THR A 543 20.34 -46.40 32.25
CA THR A 543 21.77 -46.77 32.37
C THR A 543 22.15 -47.73 31.23
N LEU A 544 23.15 -47.34 30.43
CA LEU A 544 23.54 -48.07 29.22
C LEU A 544 24.74 -49.02 29.44
N GLY A 545 25.42 -48.91 30.58
CA GLY A 545 26.58 -49.72 30.95
C GLY A 545 27.85 -48.90 31.17
N THR A 546 29.00 -49.57 31.15
CA THR A 546 30.29 -48.98 31.53
C THR A 546 31.39 -49.13 30.47
N TRP A 547 32.39 -48.24 30.54
CA TRP A 547 33.60 -48.24 29.73
C TRP A 547 34.83 -47.89 30.59
N THR A 548 35.96 -48.55 30.37
CA THR A 548 37.23 -48.20 31.04
C THR A 548 37.96 -47.13 30.24
N ALA A 549 38.13 -45.95 30.84
CA ALA A 549 38.72 -44.79 30.19
C ALA A 549 40.23 -44.96 29.95
N ALA A 550 40.70 -44.49 28.79
CA ALA A 550 42.12 -44.28 28.50
C ALA A 550 42.37 -42.82 28.14
N ASN A 551 43.57 -42.29 28.38
CA ASN A 551 43.89 -40.90 28.04
C ASN A 551 43.59 -40.59 26.58
N GLY A 552 42.94 -39.46 26.31
CA GLY A 552 42.62 -39.02 24.96
C GLY A 552 41.32 -38.21 24.87
N ARG A 553 41.01 -37.82 23.63
CA ARG A 553 39.76 -37.17 23.25
C ARG A 553 38.83 -38.19 22.62
N TYR A 554 37.57 -38.13 23.01
CA TYR A 554 36.52 -39.03 22.54
C TYR A 554 35.27 -38.27 22.14
N THR A 555 34.51 -38.86 21.23
CA THR A 555 33.15 -38.46 20.91
C THR A 555 32.19 -39.52 21.43
N VAL A 556 31.28 -39.11 22.32
CA VAL A 556 30.19 -39.94 22.81
C VAL A 556 28.96 -39.64 21.97
N LYS A 557 28.65 -40.53 21.01
CA LYS A 557 27.49 -40.44 20.14
C LYS A 557 26.36 -41.30 20.69
N THR A 558 25.16 -40.76 20.79
CA THR A 558 23.94 -41.45 21.20
C THR A 558 22.95 -41.43 20.05
N VAL A 559 22.29 -42.56 19.79
CA VAL A 559 21.28 -42.74 18.75
C VAL A 559 20.06 -43.39 19.39
N ILE A 560 18.89 -42.76 19.24
CA ILE A 560 17.59 -43.36 19.56
C ILE A 560 17.02 -44.00 18.29
N ALA A 561 16.49 -45.21 18.40
CA ALA A 561 15.80 -45.86 17.29
C ALA A 561 14.54 -45.09 16.90
N ASN A 562 14.26 -45.04 15.60
CA ASN A 562 13.09 -44.35 15.07
C ASN A 562 11.81 -44.91 15.70
N ASP A 563 10.94 -44.01 16.16
CA ASP A 563 9.63 -44.37 16.68
C ASP A 563 8.62 -44.59 15.54
N ALA A 564 7.62 -45.45 15.76
CA ALA A 564 6.63 -45.74 14.71
C ALA A 564 5.68 -44.57 14.45
N ASN A 565 5.52 -43.66 15.42
CA ASN A 565 4.75 -42.42 15.25
C ASN A 565 5.63 -41.23 14.82
N GLU A 566 6.91 -41.48 14.50
CA GLU A 566 7.89 -40.44 14.20
C GLU A 566 8.12 -40.33 12.69
N LEU A 567 7.91 -39.12 12.16
CA LEU A 567 8.10 -38.84 10.75
C LEU A 567 9.58 -38.83 10.36
N PRO A 568 9.94 -39.28 9.13
CA PRO A 568 11.31 -39.29 8.64
C PRO A 568 12.05 -37.95 8.76
N VAL A 569 11.33 -36.82 8.61
CA VAL A 569 11.89 -35.47 8.71
C VAL A 569 12.35 -35.10 10.13
N LYS A 570 11.89 -35.79 11.17
CA LYS A 570 12.28 -35.53 12.56
C LYS A 570 13.42 -36.47 13.02
N GLN A 571 13.54 -37.66 12.46
CA GLN A 571 14.50 -38.71 12.86
C GLN A 571 15.98 -38.31 12.86
N ALA A 572 16.37 -37.24 12.16
CA ALA A 572 17.75 -36.77 12.14
C ALA A 572 18.25 -36.35 13.53
N ASN A 573 17.37 -35.80 14.37
CA ASN A 573 17.71 -35.31 15.70
C ASN A 573 17.74 -36.42 16.78
N ASN A 574 17.36 -37.66 16.43
CA ASN A 574 17.49 -38.85 17.28
C ASN A 574 18.95 -39.17 17.61
N THR A 575 19.87 -38.55 16.88
CA THR A 575 21.32 -38.67 17.08
C THR A 575 21.89 -37.42 17.73
N SER A 576 22.62 -37.58 18.84
CA SER A 576 23.40 -36.52 19.47
C SER A 576 24.83 -36.96 19.72
N SER A 577 25.76 -36.01 19.80
CA SER A 577 27.18 -36.27 20.10
C SER A 577 27.68 -35.30 21.16
N ARG A 578 28.52 -35.78 22.09
CA ARG A 578 29.18 -34.94 23.11
C ARG A 578 30.67 -35.30 23.20
N PRO A 579 31.57 -34.31 23.30
CA PRO A 579 32.98 -34.59 23.54
C PRO A 579 33.18 -35.11 24.97
N LEU A 580 34.11 -36.04 25.11
CA LEU A 580 34.60 -36.56 26.38
C LEU A 580 36.13 -36.54 26.35
N PHE A 581 36.74 -35.85 27.31
CA PHE A 581 38.19 -35.82 27.46
C PHE A 581 38.61 -36.61 28.70
N VAL A 582 39.68 -37.40 28.54
CA VAL A 582 40.33 -38.15 29.60
C VAL A 582 41.78 -37.68 29.65
N GLY A 583 42.16 -36.91 30.68
CA GLY A 583 43.51 -36.32 30.77
C GLY A 583 43.70 -35.34 31.93
N ARG A 584 44.81 -34.57 31.90
CA ARG A 584 45.12 -33.53 32.90
C ARG A 584 44.62 -32.15 32.45
N GLY A 585 44.19 -31.32 33.39
CA GLY A 585 43.67 -29.96 33.13
C GLY A 585 42.16 -29.94 32.92
N ALA A 586 41.59 -28.73 32.80
CA ALA A 586 40.18 -28.55 32.47
C ALA A 586 39.94 -28.79 30.98
N ASN A 587 38.87 -29.51 30.63
CA ASN A 587 38.40 -29.61 29.26
C ASN A 587 37.47 -28.43 28.96
N MET A 588 37.99 -27.44 28.25
CA MET A 588 37.27 -26.20 27.95
C MET A 588 36.77 -26.21 26.50
N PRO A 589 35.63 -25.57 26.21
CA PRO A 589 35.05 -25.55 24.86
C PRO A 589 35.74 -24.57 23.90
N TYR A 590 36.92 -24.05 24.27
CA TYR A 590 37.67 -23.07 23.48
C TYR A 590 39.09 -23.58 23.18
N ASP A 591 39.62 -23.19 22.04
CA ASP A 591 41.04 -23.30 21.71
C ASP A 591 41.77 -21.99 22.06
N THR A 592 43.03 -22.09 22.49
CA THR A 592 43.92 -20.94 22.67
C THR A 592 44.88 -20.80 21.49
N TYR A 593 45.16 -19.55 21.13
CA TYR A 593 46.12 -19.15 20.10
C TYR A 593 47.03 -18.08 20.70
N GLU A 594 48.34 -18.35 20.75
CA GLU A 594 49.31 -17.36 21.19
C GLU A 594 49.62 -16.39 20.03
N ALA A 595 49.72 -15.10 20.32
CA ALA A 595 49.95 -14.06 19.31
C ALA A 595 51.28 -14.24 18.58
N GLU A 596 52.31 -14.63 19.30
CA GLU A 596 53.65 -14.88 18.79
C GLU A 596 53.77 -16.12 17.89
N ASP A 597 52.74 -16.97 17.84
CA ASP A 597 52.66 -18.12 16.94
C ASP A 597 51.87 -17.81 15.65
N GLY A 598 51.23 -16.64 15.57
CA GLY A 598 50.51 -16.18 14.39
C GLY A 598 51.43 -15.59 13.31
N VAL A 599 50.90 -15.46 12.09
CA VAL A 599 51.56 -14.74 11.01
C VAL A 599 51.37 -13.24 11.24
N ILE A 600 52.46 -12.52 11.49
CA ILE A 600 52.42 -11.07 11.72
C ILE A 600 52.71 -10.28 10.44
N GLY A 601 52.14 -9.09 10.30
CA GLY A 601 52.41 -8.20 9.17
C GLY A 601 52.08 -6.73 9.45
N GLY A 602 52.22 -5.89 8.43
CA GLY A 602 51.86 -4.46 8.50
C GLY A 602 52.64 -3.63 9.53
N GLY A 603 53.84 -4.09 9.93
CA GLY A 603 54.69 -3.43 10.93
C GLY A 603 54.57 -3.98 12.35
N ALA A 604 53.80 -5.05 12.56
CA ALA A 604 53.73 -5.75 13.85
C ALA A 604 55.08 -6.35 14.27
N LEU A 605 55.37 -6.37 15.58
CA LEU A 605 56.63 -6.88 16.14
C LEU A 605 56.38 -7.82 17.32
N VAL A 606 57.17 -8.89 17.43
CA VAL A 606 57.14 -9.78 18.61
C VAL A 606 58.00 -9.19 19.74
N ALA A 607 57.43 -9.04 20.92
CA ALA A 607 58.11 -8.67 22.16
C ALA A 607 58.44 -9.91 23.00
N GLY A 608 59.61 -9.90 23.63
CA GLY A 608 60.04 -10.96 24.56
C GLY A 608 60.84 -12.10 23.92
N PRO A 609 61.14 -13.17 24.70
CA PRO A 609 60.60 -13.43 26.04
C PRO A 609 61.20 -12.56 27.15
N SER A 610 60.42 -12.22 28.18
CA SER A 610 60.92 -11.56 29.41
C SER A 610 60.22 -12.11 30.66
N ARG A 611 60.82 -11.91 31.84
CA ARG A 611 60.19 -12.17 33.14
C ARG A 611 60.03 -10.89 33.98
N ASP A 612 60.33 -9.74 33.40
CA ASP A 612 60.25 -8.46 34.08
C ASP A 612 58.79 -8.06 34.27
N VAL A 613 58.34 -7.99 35.52
CA VAL A 613 56.99 -7.58 35.91
C VAL A 613 56.71 -6.17 35.38
N GLY A 614 55.47 -5.91 34.93
CA GLY A 614 55.08 -4.62 34.38
C GLY A 614 55.51 -4.39 32.93
N THR A 615 56.11 -5.38 32.26
CA THR A 615 56.45 -5.29 30.83
C THR A 615 55.48 -6.13 29.98
N ILE A 616 55.27 -5.70 28.73
CA ILE A 616 54.39 -6.38 27.77
C ILE A 616 54.75 -7.87 27.65
N ALA A 617 56.03 -8.21 27.51
CA ALA A 617 56.47 -9.59 27.44
C ALA A 617 56.39 -10.31 28.80
N GLY A 618 56.79 -9.64 29.89
CA GLY A 618 56.89 -10.27 31.22
C GLY A 618 55.58 -10.78 31.79
N GLU A 619 54.44 -10.17 31.44
CA GLU A 619 53.11 -10.54 31.92
C GLU A 619 52.21 -11.23 30.89
N ALA A 620 52.73 -11.49 29.69
CA ALA A 620 52.03 -12.25 28.67
C ALA A 620 52.03 -13.75 28.97
N SER A 621 51.01 -14.45 28.44
CA SER A 621 51.10 -15.91 28.27
C SER A 621 52.31 -16.23 27.40
N GLY A 622 52.96 -17.38 27.62
CA GLY A 622 54.21 -17.72 26.92
C GLY A 622 55.41 -16.76 27.19
N ARG A 623 55.20 -15.68 27.95
CA ARG A 623 56.16 -14.58 28.18
C ARG A 623 56.52 -13.80 26.92
N ARG A 624 55.72 -13.88 25.86
CA ARG A 624 55.90 -13.18 24.58
C ARG A 624 54.57 -12.57 24.15
N ALA A 625 54.61 -11.55 23.31
CA ALA A 625 53.40 -10.92 22.78
C ALA A 625 53.70 -10.27 21.42
N VAL A 626 52.67 -9.91 20.67
CA VAL A 626 52.80 -9.10 19.44
C VAL A 626 52.34 -7.68 19.72
N THR A 627 53.15 -6.70 19.32
CA THR A 627 52.81 -5.27 19.42
C THR A 627 52.34 -4.73 18.08
N LEU A 628 51.22 -3.99 18.10
CA LEU A 628 50.56 -3.41 16.93
C LEU A 628 50.58 -1.87 17.07
N ASN A 629 51.70 -1.24 16.67
CA ASN A 629 51.94 0.18 16.91
C ASN A 629 51.71 1.10 15.70
N THR A 630 51.28 0.53 14.56
CA THR A 630 51.05 1.28 13.31
C THR A 630 49.74 0.84 12.66
N THR A 631 49.04 1.77 12.00
CA THR A 631 47.84 1.46 11.21
C THR A 631 48.19 0.41 10.16
N GLY A 632 47.44 -0.70 10.16
CA GLY A 632 47.66 -1.82 9.25
C GLY A 632 48.49 -2.96 9.83
N ALA A 633 49.09 -2.82 11.03
CA ALA A 633 49.75 -3.93 11.71
C ALA A 633 48.73 -5.00 12.12
N TYR A 634 49.07 -6.28 11.92
CA TYR A 634 48.17 -7.40 12.21
C TYR A 634 48.91 -8.65 12.70
N VAL A 635 48.14 -9.54 13.32
CA VAL A 635 48.48 -10.93 13.59
C VAL A 635 47.34 -11.80 13.04
N GLU A 636 47.70 -12.87 12.33
CA GLU A 636 46.78 -13.76 11.62
C GLU A 636 47.00 -15.22 12.03
N TRP A 637 45.91 -15.97 12.14
CA TRP A 637 45.93 -17.41 12.37
C TRP A 637 44.92 -18.11 11.47
N THR A 638 45.11 -19.42 11.28
CA THR A 638 44.07 -20.32 10.80
C THR A 638 43.42 -21.01 12.00
N THR A 639 42.09 -20.95 12.09
CA THR A 639 41.34 -21.58 13.18
C THR A 639 41.41 -23.12 13.08
N LYS A 640 41.62 -23.78 14.22
CA LYS A 640 41.66 -25.24 14.38
C LYS A 640 40.27 -25.89 14.31
N ALA A 641 39.24 -25.12 14.63
CA ALA A 641 37.83 -25.52 14.64
C ALA A 641 36.93 -24.32 14.33
N ASP A 642 35.69 -24.59 13.95
CA ASP A 642 34.67 -23.56 13.74
C ASP A 642 34.39 -22.80 15.04
N THR A 643 34.25 -21.48 14.94
CA THR A 643 33.92 -20.62 16.08
C THR A 643 33.09 -19.42 15.63
N ASN A 644 32.23 -18.94 16.53
CA ASN A 644 31.50 -17.68 16.43
C ASN A 644 31.81 -16.73 17.59
N THR A 645 32.83 -17.03 18.39
CA THR A 645 33.26 -16.20 19.52
C THR A 645 34.77 -16.05 19.55
N LEU A 646 35.24 -14.90 20.04
CA LEU A 646 36.64 -14.62 20.26
C LEU A 646 36.82 -13.91 21.60
N VAL A 647 37.78 -14.37 22.40
CA VAL A 647 38.31 -13.66 23.57
C VAL A 647 39.73 -13.24 23.25
N THR A 648 40.02 -11.95 23.37
CA THR A 648 41.33 -11.36 23.14
C THR A 648 41.91 -10.92 24.47
N ARG A 649 43.05 -11.50 24.88
CA ARG A 649 43.85 -10.99 25.98
C ARG A 649 44.79 -9.91 25.45
N PHE A 650 44.64 -8.68 25.92
CA PHE A 650 45.30 -7.51 25.34
C PHE A 650 45.91 -6.60 26.40
N SER A 651 46.81 -5.70 25.96
CA SER A 651 47.33 -4.59 26.77
C SER A 651 47.30 -3.33 25.91
N ILE A 652 46.66 -2.27 26.42
CA ILE A 652 46.67 -0.92 25.83
C ILE A 652 47.13 0.09 26.89
N PRO A 653 47.57 1.30 26.50
CA PRO A 653 48.02 2.32 27.46
C PRO A 653 46.99 2.61 28.56
N ASP A 654 47.47 2.91 29.77
CA ASP A 654 46.62 3.21 30.92
C ASP A 654 45.67 4.40 30.67
N GLY A 655 44.48 4.34 31.27
CA GLY A 655 43.41 5.32 31.15
C GLY A 655 42.76 5.43 29.77
N THR A 656 42.96 4.46 28.86
CA THR A 656 42.44 4.54 27.47
C THR A 656 41.36 3.52 27.16
N ASN A 657 40.51 3.89 26.21
CA ASN A 657 39.67 2.97 25.45
C ASN A 657 40.13 2.99 24.00
N SER A 658 40.07 1.85 23.33
CA SER A 658 40.46 1.70 21.94
C SER A 658 39.60 0.64 21.26
N THR A 659 39.84 0.40 19.97
CA THR A 659 39.20 -0.68 19.21
C THR A 659 40.24 -1.46 18.42
N LEU A 660 40.05 -2.77 18.31
CA LEU A 660 40.84 -3.63 17.44
C LEU A 660 39.93 -4.29 16.39
N ASN A 661 40.26 -4.09 15.11
CA ASN A 661 39.46 -4.65 14.02
C ASN A 661 39.74 -6.14 13.82
N VAL A 662 38.68 -6.93 13.72
CA VAL A 662 38.70 -8.35 13.36
C VAL A 662 38.36 -8.51 11.90
N TYR A 663 39.22 -9.23 11.20
CA TYR A 663 39.02 -9.62 9.81
C TYR A 663 38.84 -11.14 9.73
N VAL A 664 37.92 -11.59 8.88
CA VAL A 664 37.71 -13.01 8.60
C VAL A 664 37.95 -13.20 7.11
N ASN A 665 38.92 -14.06 6.76
CA ASN A 665 39.33 -14.31 5.37
C ASN A 665 39.65 -13.02 4.58
N GLY A 666 40.30 -12.05 5.23
CA GLY A 666 40.69 -10.77 4.63
C GLY A 666 39.57 -9.72 4.53
N ALA A 667 38.32 -10.06 4.87
CA ALA A 667 37.22 -9.09 4.92
C ALA A 667 37.05 -8.53 6.33
N PHE A 668 36.86 -7.22 6.45
CA PHE A 668 36.51 -6.61 7.73
C PHE A 668 35.18 -7.18 8.21
N HIS A 669 35.17 -7.64 9.46
CA HIS A 669 34.00 -8.26 10.05
C HIS A 669 33.39 -7.38 11.15
N LYS A 670 34.17 -7.07 12.19
CA LYS A 670 33.72 -6.28 13.34
C LYS A 670 34.92 -5.71 14.11
N ALA A 671 34.70 -4.63 14.87
CA ALA A 671 35.68 -4.12 15.84
C ALA A 671 35.40 -4.68 17.25
N ILE A 672 36.46 -4.98 18.01
CA ILE A 672 36.38 -5.32 19.43
C ILE A 672 36.73 -4.08 20.25
N ASP A 673 35.87 -3.71 21.18
CA ASP A 673 36.11 -2.62 22.13
C ASP A 673 37.11 -3.07 23.20
N LEU A 674 38.16 -2.28 23.39
CA LEU A 674 39.22 -2.51 24.37
C LEU A 674 39.19 -1.39 25.42
N THR A 675 39.39 -1.75 26.68
CA THR A 675 39.51 -0.79 27.78
C THR A 675 40.65 -1.17 28.72
N SER A 676 41.44 -0.20 29.16
CA SER A 676 42.46 -0.43 30.18
C SER A 676 41.91 -0.35 31.61
N LYS A 677 40.59 -0.12 31.76
CA LYS A 677 39.94 0.19 33.05
C LYS A 677 40.17 -0.84 34.15
N TYR A 678 40.33 -2.13 33.80
CA TYR A 678 40.55 -3.23 34.75
C TYR A 678 41.98 -3.76 34.74
N ALA A 679 42.82 -3.24 33.83
CA ALA A 679 44.26 -3.43 33.84
C ALA A 679 44.95 -2.34 34.68
N TRP A 680 46.29 -2.37 34.70
CA TRP A 680 47.17 -1.37 35.30
C TRP A 680 47.00 -1.21 36.81
N LEU A 681 47.79 -2.01 37.53
CA LEU A 681 48.10 -1.82 38.93
C LEU A 681 49.55 -1.34 39.09
N TYR A 682 49.87 -0.75 40.22
CA TYR A 682 51.14 -0.08 40.49
C TYR A 682 51.63 -0.38 41.90
N GLY A 683 52.94 -0.49 42.06
CA GLY A 683 53.58 -0.70 43.36
C GLY A 683 53.87 -2.18 43.69
N PRO A 684 54.03 -2.54 44.98
CA PRO A 684 54.40 -3.89 45.41
C PRO A 684 53.31 -4.94 45.15
N GLU A 685 53.70 -6.18 44.85
CA GLU A 685 52.77 -7.29 44.56
C GLU A 685 51.80 -7.60 45.70
N ALA A 686 52.29 -7.53 46.94
CA ALA A 686 51.48 -7.82 48.12
C ALA A 686 50.43 -6.74 48.42
N SER A 687 50.57 -5.54 47.84
CA SER A 687 49.72 -4.38 48.12
C SER A 687 49.69 -3.41 46.93
N PRO A 688 49.14 -3.83 45.77
CA PRO A 688 49.09 -2.99 44.59
C PRO A 688 48.07 -1.84 44.76
N ASN A 689 48.27 -0.76 44.03
CA ASN A 689 47.36 0.38 43.93
C ASN A 689 47.00 0.65 42.46
N ASN A 690 45.87 1.27 42.18
CA ASN A 690 45.42 1.62 40.82
C ASN A 690 45.81 3.05 40.40
N SER A 691 46.80 3.66 41.07
CA SER A 691 47.31 4.99 40.73
C SER A 691 48.72 4.89 40.12
N PRO A 692 48.96 5.47 38.93
CA PRO A 692 50.27 5.46 38.28
C PRO A 692 51.41 6.03 39.12
N GLY A 693 51.10 6.89 40.10
CA GLY A 693 52.07 7.45 41.04
C GLY A 693 52.52 6.50 42.15
N SER A 694 51.93 5.30 42.25
CA SER A 694 52.17 4.36 43.37
C SER A 694 53.32 3.37 43.14
N GLY A 695 54.09 3.51 42.06
CA GLY A 695 55.31 2.72 41.79
C GLY A 695 55.35 2.12 40.39
N ALA A 696 56.14 1.05 40.21
CA ALA A 696 56.26 0.36 38.92
C ALA A 696 54.95 -0.34 38.53
N PRO A 697 54.62 -0.41 37.22
CA PRO A 697 53.38 -1.04 36.74
C PRO A 697 53.39 -2.56 36.92
N ARG A 698 52.20 -3.14 36.94
CA ARG A 698 51.91 -4.58 36.93
C ARG A 698 50.44 -4.81 36.53
N HIS A 699 50.06 -6.06 36.29
CA HIS A 699 48.69 -6.43 35.89
C HIS A 699 48.24 -5.64 34.64
N ILE A 700 49.10 -5.59 33.63
CA ILE A 700 48.93 -4.69 32.47
C ILE A 700 48.09 -5.29 31.34
N TYR A 701 47.57 -6.50 31.52
CA TYR A 701 46.70 -7.19 30.56
C TYR A 701 45.27 -7.28 31.08
N ASP A 702 44.31 -7.20 30.16
CA ASP A 702 42.89 -7.47 30.38
C ASP A 702 42.35 -8.35 29.23
N GLU A 703 41.08 -8.74 29.29
CA GLU A 703 40.40 -9.55 28.28
C GLU A 703 39.16 -8.86 27.73
N ALA A 704 38.99 -8.90 26.41
CA ALA A 704 37.78 -8.45 25.71
C ALA A 704 37.17 -9.63 24.95
N ASN A 705 35.84 -9.70 24.88
CA ASN A 705 35.15 -10.77 24.17
C ASN A 705 34.18 -10.22 23.12
N VAL A 706 33.98 -11.00 22.06
CA VAL A 706 33.05 -10.67 20.98
C VAL A 706 32.39 -11.93 20.43
N MET A 707 31.10 -11.82 20.11
CA MET A 707 30.41 -12.76 19.21
C MET A 707 30.55 -12.20 17.78
N LEU A 708 31.11 -13.04 16.90
CA LEU A 708 31.43 -12.75 15.51
C LEU A 708 30.15 -12.77 14.67
#